data_AF-A0A8J7PRD0-F1
#
_entry.id   AF-A0A8J7PRD0-F1
#
_cell.length_a   1.000
_cell.length_b   1.000
_cell.length_c   1.000
_cell.angle_alpha   90.00
_cell.angle_beta   90.00
_cell.angle_gamma   90.00
#
_symmetry.space_group_name_H-M   'P 1'
#
loop_
_entity.id
_entity.type
_entity.pdbx_description
1 polymer ?
#
loop_
_entity_poly.entity_id
_entity_poly.type
_entity_poly.pdbx_seq_one_letter_code
_entity_poly.pdbx_strand_id
1 'polypeptide(L)'
;MRAISALFAAAAAALSLSVHAAEAVPTGKLPDGVAPVSYALELKIDPNAERFSGNARIKVELTKAADHLWLHGNNLAVSKVEVIDAQGKSHAAKYLQRDADGVAEIAFGASLPAQTLELRLSYSAAFNKTADGLFKAKIGKDVYAVTQLEALSGRKVFPGFDEPRFKTPFEVSLIVPKAQTAFANTLPARESDSADGKWKTITYAATQPLPTYLIAFAVGPWDVAEAPALGANDVRKTPVALRAIGPRGSAPQLKWALEQVPALVEYYEKYTNQAYPFGKLDLLGSANFAGAMENAGLLIFDEALLRFDEHSPANEYRGAYDTIAHEIAHQWFGDLVTVPWWDDLWLNESFATWWASKVTVALKPGYLADLSRAEDTRKAMRKDSLLSARRVRQPIANPGDVGTAFDDITYLKGAAVLLMFEQWLGEDAFRDALRQYLAAHAFGNGNSEDLIETIARVTGKGEPMKAAMRSFLDQPGIPLVRAELKCDAGKGALVLSQSRYLPYGAAAKETQQWSVPVCARLGRGAQSAQQCFLLDQPQREFALDGGCADWVLPNANAAGYYRFSLSESALATLREHIGSLSAPEQLVYADAVSSAFRRGELPPTAVLDAMPALATSDKPQVATALVSDFNWIDEHLADTQTRSALQAWASRLYAPSVAALGYQRKAGEADATTDLRSRVIDFLALDVEDKAVREELNKQGRAVLGLDGGGKVDLSRVDADLRGIALTVAVQDSGAAAFAAVLKELAGNHDPQQRADLLHALGSTRDAALGEKARNYGLTPAVSDIEMGSIYSAQNSEPEIRPALWAWYKAHYDAFNGRFYDEAKSAVISLPAVGRCSKSEADELSHFFATRVKNLMGGERALTQALEGIGQCAALREHAGTNALAEWAKTHGH
;
A
#
# COMPACT_ATOMS: atom_id res chain seq x y z
N MET A 1 83.31 8.81 -16.25
CA MET A 1 82.25 9.24 -15.30
C MET A 1 81.15 10.10 -15.96
N ARG A 2 80.62 9.72 -17.13
CA ARG A 2 79.49 10.45 -17.77
C ARG A 2 78.47 9.55 -18.51
N ALA A 3 78.46 8.23 -18.22
CA ALA A 3 77.57 7.29 -18.90
C ALA A 3 76.68 6.43 -17.98
N ILE A 4 76.73 6.64 -16.64
CA ILE A 4 75.96 5.82 -15.67
C ILE A 4 74.81 6.62 -15.01
N SER A 5 74.80 7.95 -15.10
CA SER A 5 73.76 8.78 -14.47
C SER A 5 72.51 9.03 -15.34
N ALA A 6 72.50 8.59 -16.61
CA ALA A 6 71.36 8.79 -17.51
C ALA A 6 70.34 7.63 -17.51
N LEU A 7 70.72 6.43 -17.05
CA LEU A 7 69.81 5.28 -16.99
C LEU A 7 68.93 5.23 -15.72
N PHE A 8 69.31 5.92 -14.64
CA PHE A 8 68.51 5.94 -13.40
C PHE A 8 67.44 7.05 -13.36
N ALA A 9 67.55 8.09 -14.21
CA ALA A 9 66.51 9.13 -14.31
C ALA A 9 65.37 8.74 -15.26
N ALA A 10 65.62 7.88 -16.25
CA ALA A 10 64.59 7.37 -17.16
C ALA A 10 63.77 6.21 -16.58
N ALA A 11 64.31 5.46 -15.61
CA ALA A 11 63.58 4.38 -14.93
C ALA A 11 62.67 4.88 -13.80
N ALA A 12 62.94 6.06 -13.22
CA ALA A 12 62.09 6.67 -12.20
C ALA A 12 60.91 7.49 -12.78
N ALA A 13 60.99 7.91 -14.05
CA ALA A 13 59.90 8.61 -14.75
C ALA A 13 58.94 7.66 -15.50
N ALA A 14 59.23 6.36 -15.56
CA ALA A 14 58.39 5.34 -16.20
C ALA A 14 57.61 4.47 -15.19
N LEU A 15 57.66 4.80 -13.89
CA LEU A 15 56.97 4.07 -12.82
C LEU A 15 56.02 4.92 -11.98
N SER A 16 55.72 6.14 -12.43
CA SER A 16 54.50 6.86 -12.05
C SER A 16 53.42 6.63 -13.09
N LEU A 17 53.15 5.36 -13.43
CA LEU A 17 51.78 4.96 -13.71
C LEU A 17 51.07 5.21 -12.38
N SER A 18 50.45 6.37 -12.27
CA SER A 18 49.44 6.63 -11.25
C SER A 18 48.41 5.52 -11.41
N VAL A 19 48.59 4.46 -10.63
CA VAL A 19 47.53 3.55 -10.23
C VAL A 19 46.57 4.45 -9.44
N HIS A 20 45.74 5.20 -10.16
CA HIS A 20 44.48 5.65 -9.59
C HIS A 20 43.80 4.34 -9.22
N ALA A 21 43.62 4.10 -7.92
CA ALA A 21 42.81 3.00 -7.45
C ALA A 21 41.50 3.06 -8.24
N ALA A 22 41.19 2.02 -9.00
CA ALA A 22 39.97 1.98 -9.78
C ALA A 22 38.80 2.27 -8.83
N GLU A 23 38.03 3.31 -9.12
CA GLU A 23 36.86 3.67 -8.32
C GLU A 23 35.94 2.44 -8.27
N ALA A 24 35.53 2.05 -7.07
CA ALA A 24 34.68 0.87 -6.91
C ALA A 24 33.31 1.13 -7.55
N VAL A 25 32.72 0.10 -8.15
CA VAL A 25 31.35 0.17 -8.67
C VAL A 25 30.41 0.56 -7.51
N PRO A 26 29.62 1.63 -7.64
CA PRO A 26 28.66 2.02 -6.61
C PRO A 26 27.65 0.91 -6.32
N THR A 27 27.37 0.64 -5.05
CA THR A 27 26.39 -0.40 -4.63
C THR A 27 25.07 0.19 -4.11
N GLY A 28 24.97 1.52 -4.06
CA GLY A 28 23.82 2.27 -3.56
C GLY A 28 23.71 3.61 -4.30
N LYS A 29 23.73 4.73 -3.57
CA LYS A 29 23.81 6.07 -4.19
C LYS A 29 25.05 6.18 -5.09
N LEU A 30 24.87 6.76 -6.27
CA LEU A 30 25.92 7.23 -7.14
C LEU A 30 26.81 8.24 -6.38
N PRO A 31 28.12 8.24 -6.64
CA PRO A 31 29.03 9.16 -5.98
C PRO A 31 28.73 10.62 -6.35
N ASP A 32 29.06 11.52 -5.44
CA ASP A 32 28.97 12.95 -5.72
C ASP A 32 30.02 13.39 -6.75
N GLY A 33 29.75 14.53 -7.38
CA GLY A 33 30.66 15.17 -8.32
C GLY A 33 30.20 15.12 -9.78
N VAL A 34 29.11 14.41 -10.05
CA VAL A 34 28.36 14.50 -11.30
C VAL A 34 26.89 14.70 -10.95
N ALA A 35 26.23 15.67 -11.59
CA ALA A 35 24.79 15.88 -11.45
C ALA A 35 24.16 16.16 -12.82
N PRO A 36 23.02 15.55 -13.17
CA PRO A 36 22.30 15.91 -14.37
C PRO A 36 21.67 17.31 -14.23
N VAL A 37 21.54 17.99 -15.36
CA VAL A 37 20.94 19.33 -15.48
C VAL A 37 19.63 19.26 -16.25
N SER A 38 19.58 18.49 -17.33
CA SER A 38 18.39 18.35 -18.18
C SER A 38 18.50 17.12 -19.07
N TYR A 39 17.34 16.55 -19.43
CA TYR A 39 17.23 15.45 -20.39
C TYR A 39 16.45 15.88 -21.62
N ALA A 40 16.89 15.39 -22.78
CA ALA A 40 16.07 15.29 -23.98
C ALA A 40 16.04 13.83 -24.43
N LEU A 41 14.86 13.22 -24.34
CA LEU A 41 14.62 11.81 -24.65
C LEU A 41 13.79 11.71 -25.93
N GLU A 42 14.31 11.03 -26.94
CA GLU A 42 13.56 10.67 -28.14
C GLU A 42 13.41 9.16 -28.19
N LEU A 43 12.18 8.64 -28.14
CA LEU A 43 11.90 7.21 -28.15
C LEU A 43 11.03 6.84 -29.34
N LYS A 44 11.43 5.80 -30.07
CA LYS A 44 10.63 5.16 -31.10
C LYS A 44 9.95 3.92 -30.55
N ILE A 45 8.62 3.97 -30.47
CA ILE A 45 7.78 2.98 -29.79
C ILE A 45 6.69 2.51 -30.77
N ASP A 46 6.74 1.23 -31.12
CA ASP A 46 5.62 0.51 -31.71
C ASP A 46 5.20 -0.59 -30.73
N PRO A 47 3.99 -0.51 -30.12
CA PRO A 47 3.51 -1.54 -29.20
C PRO A 47 3.51 -2.95 -29.80
N ASN A 48 3.49 -3.10 -31.13
CA ASN A 48 3.53 -4.41 -31.79
C ASN A 48 4.96 -4.97 -31.98
N ALA A 49 6.00 -4.14 -31.89
CA ALA A 49 7.39 -4.57 -32.06
C ALA A 49 7.97 -5.21 -30.79
N GLU A 50 8.92 -6.12 -30.90
CA GLU A 50 9.53 -6.76 -29.71
C GLU A 50 10.39 -5.81 -28.86
N ARG A 51 10.90 -4.74 -29.48
CA ARG A 51 11.84 -3.79 -28.88
C ARG A 51 11.45 -2.36 -29.21
N PHE A 52 11.85 -1.45 -28.36
CA PHE A 52 11.87 -0.01 -28.64
C PHE A 52 13.31 0.48 -28.74
N SER A 53 13.48 1.68 -29.30
CA SER A 53 14.79 2.33 -29.43
C SER A 53 14.72 3.78 -28.99
N GLY A 54 15.83 4.33 -28.52
CA GLY A 54 15.87 5.72 -28.08
C GLY A 54 17.20 6.42 -28.33
N ASN A 55 17.13 7.74 -28.34
CA ASN A 55 18.25 8.66 -28.28
C ASN A 55 18.10 9.51 -27.01
N ALA A 56 19.06 9.42 -26.10
CA ALA A 56 19.12 10.24 -24.90
C ALA A 56 20.21 11.31 -25.06
N ARG A 57 19.85 12.58 -24.81
CA ARG A 57 20.81 13.67 -24.59
C ARG A 57 20.69 14.14 -23.15
N ILE A 58 21.78 14.06 -22.40
CA ILE A 58 21.81 14.39 -20.98
C ILE A 58 22.87 15.45 -20.76
N LYS A 59 22.46 16.63 -20.32
CA LYS A 59 23.42 17.64 -19.84
C LYS A 59 23.78 17.31 -18.41
N VAL A 60 25.07 17.30 -18.09
CA VAL A 60 25.59 16.99 -16.76
C VAL A 60 26.62 18.02 -16.33
N GLU A 61 26.63 18.38 -15.05
CA GLU A 61 27.72 19.13 -14.42
C GLU A 61 28.72 18.15 -13.85
N LEU A 62 29.98 18.25 -14.29
CA LEU A 62 31.12 17.55 -13.71
C LEU A 62 31.89 18.52 -12.81
N THR A 63 31.94 18.28 -11.50
CA THR A 63 32.50 19.25 -10.53
C THR A 63 34.00 19.06 -10.25
N LYS A 64 34.57 17.94 -10.67
CA LYS A 64 35.99 17.60 -10.53
C LYS A 64 36.48 16.87 -11.78
N ALA A 65 37.79 16.93 -12.06
CA ALA A 65 38.32 16.20 -13.20
C ALA A 65 38.07 14.68 -13.07
N ALA A 66 37.63 14.05 -14.16
CA ALA A 66 37.31 12.62 -14.20
C ALA A 66 37.54 12.05 -15.61
N ASP A 67 37.84 10.76 -15.72
CA ASP A 67 37.98 10.02 -16.99
C ASP A 67 36.77 9.11 -17.29
N HIS A 68 35.84 9.04 -16.36
CA HIS A 68 34.56 8.35 -16.49
C HIS A 68 33.50 9.03 -15.60
N LEU A 69 32.25 8.59 -15.74
CA LEU A 69 31.19 8.84 -14.77
C LEU A 69 30.33 7.61 -14.57
N TRP A 70 29.65 7.58 -13.42
CA TRP A 70 28.68 6.56 -13.05
C TRP A 70 27.25 7.04 -13.32
N LEU A 71 26.42 6.14 -13.84
CA LEU A 71 24.98 6.34 -14.05
C LEU A 71 24.23 5.01 -13.97
N HIS A 72 22.93 5.01 -14.23
CA HIS A 72 22.09 3.82 -14.30
C HIS A 72 21.59 3.50 -15.71
N GLY A 73 21.63 2.23 -16.08
CA GLY A 73 20.95 1.65 -17.23
C GLY A 73 21.01 0.13 -17.17
N ASN A 74 19.84 -0.51 -17.21
CA ASN A 74 19.70 -1.95 -17.01
C ASN A 74 19.20 -2.63 -18.29
N ASN A 75 20.00 -3.55 -18.83
CA ASN A 75 19.70 -4.32 -20.04
C ASN A 75 19.44 -3.45 -21.29
N LEU A 76 20.09 -2.29 -21.34
CA LEU A 76 20.04 -1.38 -22.48
C LEU A 76 21.14 -1.77 -23.50
N ALA A 77 20.75 -2.07 -24.73
CA ALA A 77 21.68 -2.30 -25.82
C ALA A 77 22.13 -0.96 -26.40
N VAL A 78 23.11 -0.31 -25.75
CA VAL A 78 23.69 0.97 -26.15
C VAL A 78 24.63 0.77 -27.35
N SER A 79 24.28 1.35 -28.49
CA SER A 79 25.02 1.20 -29.76
C SER A 79 26.00 2.33 -30.03
N LYS A 80 25.76 3.52 -29.46
CA LYS A 80 26.62 4.70 -29.61
C LYS A 80 26.61 5.54 -28.35
N VAL A 81 27.78 6.05 -27.97
CA VAL A 81 27.96 7.04 -26.90
C VAL A 81 28.94 8.11 -27.37
N GLU A 82 28.56 9.37 -27.24
CA GLU A 82 29.43 10.53 -27.44
C GLU A 82 29.35 11.43 -26.21
N VAL A 83 30.49 11.94 -25.76
CA VAL A 83 30.56 12.96 -24.72
C VAL A 83 31.00 14.25 -25.37
N ILE A 84 30.14 15.27 -25.32
CA ILE A 84 30.44 16.60 -25.86
C ILE A 84 30.91 17.46 -24.69
N ASP A 85 32.12 18.01 -24.80
CA ASP A 85 32.67 18.92 -23.79
C ASP A 85 32.11 20.34 -23.92
N ALA A 86 32.47 21.22 -22.97
CA ALA A 86 32.00 22.61 -22.95
C ALA A 86 32.48 23.43 -24.16
N GLN A 87 33.49 22.95 -24.92
CA GLN A 87 33.96 23.57 -26.16
C GLN A 87 33.25 22.99 -27.40
N GLY A 88 32.32 22.07 -27.22
CA GLY A 88 31.60 21.41 -28.30
C GLY A 88 32.39 20.29 -28.98
N LYS A 89 33.56 19.90 -28.44
CA LYS A 89 34.35 18.80 -28.98
C LYS A 89 33.75 17.48 -28.52
N SER A 90 33.57 16.59 -29.51
CA SER A 90 33.07 15.24 -29.28
C SER A 90 34.21 14.28 -28.90
N HIS A 91 34.01 13.54 -27.82
CA HIS A 91 34.88 12.48 -27.35
C HIS A 91 34.16 11.14 -27.52
N ALA A 92 34.83 10.19 -28.17
CA ALA A 92 34.32 8.83 -28.31
C ALA A 92 34.38 8.14 -26.95
N ALA A 93 33.21 7.74 -26.43
CA ALA A 93 33.08 7.12 -25.13
C ALA A 93 32.56 5.68 -25.22
N LYS A 94 32.66 4.94 -24.12
CA LYS A 94 32.12 3.57 -24.01
C LYS A 94 31.12 3.50 -22.87
N TYR A 95 29.98 2.87 -23.13
CA TYR A 95 29.01 2.50 -22.10
C TYR A 95 29.26 1.07 -21.65
N LEU A 96 29.34 0.86 -20.33
CA LEU A 96 29.58 -0.44 -19.72
C LEU A 96 28.63 -0.61 -18.53
N GLN A 97 27.63 -1.50 -18.65
CA GLN A 97 26.89 -1.95 -17.47
C GLN A 97 27.83 -2.79 -16.61
N ARG A 98 27.95 -2.45 -15.32
CA ARG A 98 28.92 -3.03 -14.38
C ARG A 98 28.30 -4.04 -13.42
N ASP A 99 26.99 -3.99 -13.18
CA ASP A 99 26.28 -4.96 -12.33
C ASP A 99 24.87 -5.32 -12.87
N ALA A 100 24.18 -6.21 -12.16
CA ALA A 100 22.83 -6.67 -12.51
C ALA A 100 21.72 -5.66 -12.14
N ASP A 101 21.98 -4.77 -11.18
CA ASP A 101 21.04 -3.75 -10.71
C ASP A 101 21.01 -2.52 -11.64
N GLY A 102 21.90 -2.50 -12.63
CA GLY A 102 21.94 -1.53 -13.71
C GLY A 102 22.85 -0.35 -13.43
N VAL A 103 23.83 -0.44 -12.53
CA VAL A 103 24.90 0.55 -12.45
C VAL A 103 25.78 0.42 -13.68
N ALA A 104 26.05 1.55 -14.32
CA ALA A 104 26.79 1.64 -15.56
C ALA A 104 27.82 2.77 -15.53
N GLU A 105 28.85 2.60 -16.35
CA GLU A 105 29.95 3.53 -16.52
C GLU A 105 29.93 4.10 -17.93
N ILE A 106 30.09 5.42 -18.05
CA ILE A 106 30.54 6.04 -19.30
C ILE A 106 32.02 6.35 -19.17
N ALA A 107 32.87 5.56 -19.83
CA ALA A 107 34.29 5.84 -19.94
C ALA A 107 34.54 6.85 -21.06
N PHE A 108 35.10 8.03 -20.73
CA PHE A 108 35.29 9.13 -21.68
C PHE A 108 36.42 8.87 -22.69
N GLY A 109 37.32 7.94 -22.37
CA GLY A 109 38.54 7.69 -23.16
C GLY A 109 39.65 8.73 -22.95
N ALA A 110 39.39 9.77 -22.15
CA ALA A 110 40.34 10.80 -21.73
C ALA A 110 39.90 11.41 -20.39
N SER A 111 40.83 12.01 -19.65
CA SER A 111 40.46 12.81 -18.46
C SER A 111 39.91 14.17 -18.90
N LEU A 112 38.70 14.49 -18.46
CA LEU A 112 38.02 15.76 -18.69
C LEU A 112 38.03 16.59 -17.39
N PRO A 113 38.35 17.91 -17.45
CA PRO A 113 38.27 18.78 -16.28
C PRO A 113 36.82 19.02 -15.86
N ALA A 114 36.64 19.63 -14.67
CA ALA A 114 35.34 20.09 -14.21
C ALA A 114 34.71 21.06 -15.22
N GLN A 115 33.51 20.74 -15.69
CA GLN A 115 32.76 21.49 -16.73
C GLN A 115 31.35 20.90 -16.92
N THR A 116 30.53 21.58 -17.71
CA THR A 116 29.30 20.99 -18.26
C THR A 116 29.62 20.07 -19.44
N LEU A 117 29.05 18.87 -19.45
CA LEU A 117 29.12 17.91 -20.56
C LEU A 117 27.72 17.64 -21.12
N GLU A 118 27.63 17.24 -22.39
CA GLU A 118 26.43 16.63 -22.97
C GLU A 118 26.73 15.19 -23.38
N LEU A 119 26.05 14.25 -22.72
CA LEU A 119 26.09 12.83 -23.04
C LEU A 119 25.06 12.55 -24.13
N ARG A 120 25.47 11.91 -25.22
CA ARG A 120 24.58 11.48 -26.31
C ARG A 120 24.63 9.97 -26.44
N LEU A 121 23.52 9.30 -26.20
CA LEU A 121 23.42 7.84 -26.24
C LEU A 121 22.35 7.40 -27.22
N SER A 122 22.68 6.44 -28.08
CA SER A 122 21.71 5.71 -28.91
C SER A 122 21.61 4.27 -28.41
N TYR A 123 20.39 3.79 -28.21
CA TYR A 123 20.18 2.49 -27.57
C TYR A 123 18.88 1.82 -28.02
N SER A 124 18.74 0.53 -27.67
CA SER A 124 17.46 -0.19 -27.74
C SER A 124 17.25 -1.08 -26.52
N ALA A 125 16.00 -1.36 -26.20
CA ALA A 125 15.64 -2.27 -25.11
C ALA A 125 14.41 -3.10 -25.49
N ALA A 126 14.24 -4.25 -24.83
CA ALA A 126 13.03 -5.04 -24.96
C ALA A 126 11.92 -4.39 -24.12
N PHE A 127 10.66 -4.61 -24.50
CA PHE A 127 9.56 -4.29 -23.60
C PHE A 127 9.52 -5.28 -22.44
N ASN A 128 9.16 -4.79 -21.27
CA ASN A 128 8.92 -5.63 -20.10
C ASN A 128 7.59 -6.36 -20.22
N LYS A 129 7.51 -7.52 -19.55
CA LYS A 129 6.33 -8.40 -19.56
C LYS A 129 5.38 -8.17 -18.39
N THR A 130 5.88 -7.54 -17.33
CA THR A 130 5.17 -7.16 -16.10
C THR A 130 5.13 -5.63 -16.00
N ALA A 131 4.28 -5.06 -15.14
CA ALA A 131 4.17 -3.61 -14.92
C ALA A 131 5.43 -3.00 -14.27
N ASP A 132 6.46 -2.82 -15.08
CA ASP A 132 7.79 -2.40 -14.65
C ASP A 132 8.58 -1.88 -15.87
N GLY A 133 9.27 -0.75 -15.75
CA GLY A 133 9.94 -0.09 -16.89
C GLY A 133 8.94 0.32 -17.96
N LEU A 134 9.26 0.08 -19.24
CA LEU A 134 8.31 0.24 -20.36
C LEU A 134 7.76 -1.14 -20.73
N PHE A 135 6.53 -1.41 -20.31
CA PHE A 135 5.90 -2.72 -20.44
C PHE A 135 4.76 -2.72 -21.45
N LYS A 136 4.31 -3.94 -21.82
CA LYS A 136 3.15 -4.12 -22.69
C LYS A 136 1.93 -4.62 -21.94
N ALA A 137 0.79 -4.01 -22.22
CA ALA A 137 -0.53 -4.52 -21.88
C ALA A 137 -1.28 -4.93 -23.15
N LYS A 138 -2.06 -6.01 -23.09
CA LYS A 138 -2.82 -6.52 -24.25
C LYS A 138 -4.27 -6.76 -23.87
N ILE A 139 -5.18 -6.16 -24.63
CA ILE A 139 -6.63 -6.34 -24.46
C ILE A 139 -7.19 -6.76 -25.82
N GLY A 140 -7.67 -8.00 -25.90
CA GLY A 140 -8.07 -8.61 -27.17
C GLY A 140 -6.92 -8.61 -28.19
N LYS A 141 -7.07 -7.86 -29.29
CA LYS A 141 -6.04 -7.71 -30.33
C LYS A 141 -5.16 -6.46 -30.16
N ASP A 142 -5.59 -5.52 -29.31
CA ASP A 142 -4.93 -4.24 -29.14
C ASP A 142 -3.77 -4.37 -28.15
N VAL A 143 -2.64 -3.75 -28.48
CA VAL A 143 -1.42 -3.75 -27.67
C VAL A 143 -1.09 -2.31 -27.29
N TYR A 144 -0.82 -2.11 -26.01
CA TYR A 144 -0.50 -0.84 -25.38
C TYR A 144 0.91 -0.94 -24.80
N ALA A 145 1.65 0.16 -24.81
CA ALA A 145 2.91 0.32 -24.13
C ALA A 145 2.77 1.41 -23.07
N VAL A 146 3.13 1.12 -21.82
CA VAL A 146 2.94 2.01 -20.66
C VAL A 146 4.18 1.94 -19.77
N THR A 147 4.52 3.04 -19.12
CA THR A 147 5.65 3.13 -18.17
C THR A 147 5.21 2.87 -16.73
N GLN A 148 6.03 2.16 -15.95
CA GLN A 148 6.03 2.14 -14.49
C GLN A 148 7.49 2.25 -14.02
N LEU A 149 7.89 3.42 -13.52
CA LEU A 149 9.31 3.70 -13.27
C LEU A 149 9.71 3.72 -11.79
N GLU A 150 8.75 3.79 -10.86
CA GLU A 150 9.05 3.73 -9.43
C GLU A 150 9.38 2.29 -8.98
N ALA A 151 10.39 2.08 -8.14
CA ALA A 151 11.33 3.07 -7.58
C ALA A 151 12.58 3.28 -8.43
N LEU A 152 13.03 2.24 -9.13
CA LEU A 152 14.35 2.19 -9.78
C LEU A 152 14.25 1.66 -11.21
N SER A 153 13.12 1.91 -11.89
CA SER A 153 12.83 1.32 -13.19
C SER A 153 12.97 2.30 -14.34
N GLY A 154 13.28 3.57 -14.08
CA GLY A 154 13.73 4.52 -15.10
C GLY A 154 14.95 4.00 -15.87
N ARG A 155 15.89 3.36 -15.16
CA ARG A 155 17.07 2.71 -15.76
C ARG A 155 16.76 1.58 -16.75
N LYS A 156 15.55 1.01 -16.73
CA LYS A 156 15.11 -0.02 -17.70
C LYS A 156 14.61 0.59 -19.02
N VAL A 157 14.41 1.91 -19.06
CA VAL A 157 13.81 2.62 -20.19
C VAL A 157 14.80 3.55 -20.89
N PHE A 158 15.66 4.24 -20.13
CA PHE A 158 16.69 5.11 -20.67
C PHE A 158 17.93 5.11 -19.77
N PRO A 159 19.14 5.31 -20.33
CA PRO A 159 20.32 5.50 -19.50
C PRO A 159 20.22 6.87 -18.81
N GLY A 160 20.52 6.95 -17.51
CA GLY A 160 20.43 8.20 -16.76
C GLY A 160 20.75 8.08 -15.27
N PHE A 161 20.54 9.15 -14.53
CA PHE A 161 20.80 9.23 -13.09
C PHE A 161 19.54 8.88 -12.31
N ASP A 162 19.25 7.58 -12.24
CA ASP A 162 18.01 7.03 -11.68
C ASP A 162 17.95 7.07 -10.13
N GLU A 163 17.94 8.27 -9.56
CA GLU A 163 17.79 8.55 -8.12
C GLU A 163 16.86 9.76 -7.88
N PRO A 164 16.05 9.76 -6.80
CA PRO A 164 15.05 10.79 -6.57
C PRO A 164 15.63 12.19 -6.28
N ARG A 165 16.88 12.29 -5.79
CA ARG A 165 17.57 13.59 -5.63
C ARG A 165 17.86 14.32 -6.94
N PHE A 166 17.87 13.63 -8.08
CA PHE A 166 18.28 14.21 -9.35
C PHE A 166 17.09 14.77 -10.14
N LYS A 167 16.43 15.79 -9.58
CA LYS A 167 15.33 16.47 -10.26
C LYS A 167 15.84 17.35 -11.38
N THR A 168 15.34 17.15 -12.59
CA THR A 168 15.71 17.94 -13.78
C THR A 168 14.54 18.09 -14.74
N PRO A 169 14.53 19.09 -15.64
CA PRO A 169 13.57 19.16 -16.72
C PRO A 169 13.80 18.05 -17.76
N PHE A 170 12.70 17.46 -18.25
CA PHE A 170 12.69 16.47 -19.33
C PHE A 170 11.93 16.99 -20.55
N GLU A 171 12.57 16.96 -21.71
CA GLU A 171 11.90 17.06 -23.01
C GLU A 171 11.72 15.65 -23.59
N VAL A 172 10.48 15.21 -23.76
CA VAL A 172 10.17 13.88 -24.30
C VAL A 172 9.64 14.01 -25.72
N SER A 173 10.17 13.22 -26.65
CA SER A 173 9.68 13.05 -28.01
C SER A 173 9.36 11.59 -28.28
N LEU A 174 8.14 11.31 -28.71
CA LEU A 174 7.67 9.95 -29.01
C LEU A 174 7.43 9.80 -30.51
N ILE A 175 8.16 8.88 -31.13
CA ILE A 175 8.00 8.47 -32.53
C ILE A 175 7.14 7.19 -32.54
N VAL A 176 5.90 7.31 -32.98
CA VAL A 176 4.89 6.24 -32.90
C VAL A 176 4.23 5.99 -34.26
N PRO A 177 3.66 4.79 -34.51
CA PRO A 177 2.91 4.56 -35.74
C PRO A 177 1.76 5.57 -35.87
N LYS A 178 1.50 6.07 -37.09
CA LYS A 178 0.55 7.16 -37.32
C LYS A 178 -0.85 6.93 -36.76
N ALA A 179 -1.30 5.67 -36.73
CA ALA A 179 -2.61 5.25 -36.23
C ALA A 179 -2.70 5.18 -34.69
N GLN A 180 -1.59 5.28 -33.97
CA GLN A 180 -1.56 5.21 -32.50
C GLN A 180 -1.70 6.61 -31.88
N THR A 181 -2.20 6.68 -30.66
CA THR A 181 -2.10 7.87 -29.80
C THR A 181 -0.96 7.71 -28.82
N ALA A 182 -0.46 8.83 -28.33
CA ALA A 182 0.58 8.85 -27.31
C ALA A 182 0.31 9.96 -26.30
N PHE A 183 0.70 9.72 -25.06
CA PHE A 183 0.62 10.68 -23.95
C PHE A 183 1.94 10.67 -23.18
N ALA A 184 2.31 11.80 -22.60
CA ALA A 184 3.45 11.94 -21.68
C ALA A 184 3.08 12.92 -20.55
N ASN A 185 3.98 13.23 -19.61
CA ASN A 185 3.72 14.13 -18.47
C ASN A 185 3.11 15.51 -18.83
N THR A 186 3.48 16.09 -19.98
CA THR A 186 3.06 17.44 -20.39
C THR A 186 2.18 17.42 -21.65
N LEU A 187 1.71 18.59 -22.08
CA LEU A 187 0.96 18.73 -23.33
C LEU A 187 1.92 18.70 -24.54
N PRO A 188 1.48 18.19 -25.71
CA PRO A 188 2.24 18.27 -26.95
C PRO A 188 2.59 19.72 -27.30
N ALA A 189 3.87 19.98 -27.57
CA ALA A 189 4.35 21.27 -28.07
C ALA A 189 4.41 21.29 -29.60
N ARG A 190 4.69 20.14 -30.22
CA ARG A 190 4.80 19.98 -31.68
C ARG A 190 4.46 18.56 -32.09
N GLU A 191 3.81 18.41 -33.24
CA GLU A 191 3.60 17.13 -33.92
C GLU A 191 4.03 17.23 -35.39
N SER A 192 4.64 16.16 -35.92
CA SER A 192 4.97 16.08 -37.34
C SER A 192 4.99 14.64 -37.84
N ASP A 193 4.50 14.44 -39.06
CA ASP A 193 4.52 13.15 -39.76
C ASP A 193 5.91 12.85 -40.35
N SER A 194 6.27 11.57 -40.43
CA SER A 194 7.40 11.12 -41.22
C SER A 194 7.14 11.31 -42.72
N ALA A 195 8.22 11.43 -43.51
CA ALA A 195 8.11 11.64 -44.96
C ALA A 195 7.36 10.51 -45.69
N ASP A 196 7.39 9.27 -45.16
CA ASP A 196 6.64 8.12 -45.70
C ASP A 196 5.22 7.97 -45.12
N GLY A 197 4.81 8.87 -44.22
CA GLY A 197 3.49 8.89 -43.59
C GLY A 197 3.18 7.72 -42.65
N LYS A 198 4.16 6.87 -42.32
CA LYS A 198 3.96 5.68 -41.46
C LYS A 198 4.07 6.00 -39.98
N TRP A 199 4.85 7.02 -39.63
CA TRP A 199 5.13 7.42 -38.26
C TRP A 199 4.73 8.88 -38.05
N LYS A 200 4.48 9.21 -36.79
CA LYS A 200 4.41 10.59 -36.32
C LYS A 200 5.34 10.77 -35.14
N THR A 201 5.91 11.96 -35.02
CA THR A 201 6.72 12.38 -33.88
C THR A 201 5.94 13.41 -33.11
N ILE A 202 5.68 13.13 -31.84
CA ILE A 202 5.05 14.06 -30.90
C ILE A 202 6.12 14.51 -29.91
N THR A 203 6.48 15.79 -29.97
CA THR A 203 7.39 16.43 -29.01
C THR A 203 6.57 17.16 -27.96
N TYR A 204 6.77 16.79 -26.70
CA TYR A 204 6.07 17.35 -25.56
C TYR A 204 6.82 18.56 -25.00
N ALA A 205 6.10 19.47 -24.34
CA ALA A 205 6.73 20.58 -23.64
C ALA A 205 7.67 20.07 -22.53
N ALA A 206 8.75 20.79 -22.24
CA ALA A 206 9.64 20.45 -21.15
C ALA A 206 8.87 20.39 -19.81
N THR A 207 9.14 19.36 -19.00
CA THR A 207 8.57 19.25 -17.67
C THR A 207 9.12 20.33 -16.74
N GLN A 208 8.41 20.59 -15.64
CA GLN A 208 9.08 21.12 -14.44
C GLN A 208 10.15 20.11 -13.95
N PRO A 209 11.08 20.48 -13.06
CA PRO A 209 12.07 19.54 -12.54
C PRO A 209 11.40 18.31 -11.92
N LEU A 210 11.68 17.13 -12.48
CA LEU A 210 11.18 15.84 -12.02
C LEU A 210 12.36 14.86 -11.79
N PRO A 211 12.27 13.94 -10.81
CA PRO A 211 13.12 12.76 -10.77
C PRO A 211 12.75 11.80 -11.90
N THR A 212 13.64 10.87 -12.21
CA THR A 212 13.45 9.87 -13.29
C THR A 212 12.22 8.99 -13.10
N TYR A 213 11.88 8.64 -11.86
CA TYR A 213 10.76 7.73 -11.57
C TYR A 213 9.37 8.33 -11.88
N LEU A 214 9.27 9.65 -11.99
CA LEU A 214 8.01 10.34 -12.34
C LEU A 214 7.83 10.55 -13.85
N ILE A 215 8.80 10.17 -14.68
CA ILE A 215 8.64 10.26 -16.13
C ILE A 215 7.67 9.19 -16.60
N ALA A 216 6.63 9.61 -17.31
CA ALA A 216 5.59 8.72 -17.78
C ALA A 216 5.24 8.98 -19.24
N PHE A 217 4.97 7.89 -19.95
CA PHE A 217 4.33 7.94 -21.26
C PHE A 217 3.60 6.64 -21.58
N ALA A 218 2.58 6.78 -22.42
CA ALA A 218 1.76 5.68 -22.90
C ALA A 218 1.56 5.78 -24.41
N VAL A 219 1.61 4.64 -25.10
CA VAL A 219 1.42 4.53 -26.57
C VAL A 219 0.49 3.37 -26.87
N GLY A 220 -0.55 3.63 -27.65
CA GLY A 220 -1.53 2.60 -27.98
C GLY A 220 -2.80 3.19 -28.57
N PRO A 221 -3.80 2.34 -28.85
CA PRO A 221 -5.09 2.78 -29.38
C PRO A 221 -6.00 3.27 -28.25
N TRP A 222 -5.58 4.32 -27.54
CA TRP A 222 -6.32 4.85 -26.38
C TRP A 222 -7.56 5.64 -26.81
N ASP A 223 -8.63 5.50 -26.02
CA ASP A 223 -9.77 6.40 -26.04
C ASP A 223 -9.62 7.46 -24.93
N VAL A 224 -10.21 8.63 -25.17
CA VAL A 224 -10.11 9.79 -24.27
C VAL A 224 -11.51 10.26 -23.90
N ALA A 225 -11.76 10.39 -22.60
CA ALA A 225 -12.88 11.12 -22.04
C ALA A 225 -12.40 12.50 -21.59
N GLU A 226 -13.01 13.56 -22.10
CA GLU A 226 -12.67 14.94 -21.72
C GLU A 226 -13.62 15.45 -20.63
N ALA A 227 -13.07 16.27 -19.73
CA ALA A 227 -13.84 17.07 -18.78
C ALA A 227 -13.52 18.57 -18.99
N PRO A 228 -14.38 19.49 -18.51
CA PRO A 228 -13.99 20.89 -18.42
C PRO A 228 -12.65 21.05 -17.70
N ALA A 229 -11.79 21.92 -18.22
CA ALA A 229 -10.55 22.27 -17.55
C ALA A 229 -10.82 22.76 -16.13
N LEU A 230 -9.93 22.44 -15.20
CA LEU A 230 -10.00 22.95 -13.83
C LEU A 230 -9.77 24.46 -13.87
N GLY A 231 -10.84 25.23 -13.68
CA GLY A 231 -10.83 26.69 -13.80
C GLY A 231 -10.01 27.39 -12.72
N ALA A 232 -9.83 28.70 -12.86
CA ALA A 232 -9.15 29.50 -11.83
C ALA A 232 -9.96 29.55 -10.52
N ASN A 233 -9.25 29.66 -9.40
CA ASN A 233 -9.80 29.88 -8.06
C ASN A 233 -8.88 30.85 -7.27
N ASP A 234 -9.03 30.90 -5.96
CA ASP A 234 -8.24 31.79 -5.09
C ASP A 234 -6.74 31.51 -5.13
N VAL A 235 -6.34 30.27 -5.45
CA VAL A 235 -4.94 29.82 -5.46
C VAL A 235 -4.45 29.58 -6.89
N ARG A 236 -5.15 28.78 -7.69
CA ARG A 236 -4.85 28.48 -9.09
C ARG A 236 -5.34 29.59 -10.01
N LYS A 237 -4.42 30.21 -10.76
CA LYS A 237 -4.75 31.31 -11.70
C LYS A 237 -4.87 30.88 -13.16
N THR A 238 -4.22 29.77 -13.52
CA THR A 238 -4.23 29.24 -14.88
C THR A 238 -5.08 27.96 -14.93
N PRO A 239 -5.95 27.80 -15.95
CA PRO A 239 -6.71 26.57 -16.11
C PRO A 239 -5.80 25.35 -16.32
N VAL A 240 -6.18 24.21 -15.76
CA VAL A 240 -5.46 22.93 -15.92
C VAL A 240 -6.33 21.98 -16.74
N ALA A 241 -5.80 21.48 -17.86
CA ALA A 241 -6.51 20.52 -18.69
C ALA A 241 -6.73 19.22 -17.91
N LEU A 242 -7.94 18.65 -17.98
CA LEU A 242 -8.34 17.44 -17.28
C LEU A 242 -8.90 16.41 -18.26
N ARG A 243 -8.33 15.20 -18.27
CA ARG A 243 -8.79 14.10 -19.12
C ARG A 243 -8.68 12.77 -18.39
N ALA A 244 -9.50 11.82 -18.80
CA ALA A 244 -9.31 10.42 -18.48
C ALA A 244 -9.04 9.64 -19.77
N ILE A 245 -8.10 8.72 -19.69
CA ILE A 245 -7.58 7.95 -20.82
C ILE A 245 -7.75 6.49 -20.47
N GLY A 246 -8.28 5.70 -21.37
CA GLY A 246 -8.46 4.28 -21.13
C GLY A 246 -8.41 3.46 -22.41
N PRO A 247 -8.43 2.13 -22.29
CA PRO A 247 -8.41 1.26 -23.45
C PRO A 247 -9.54 1.57 -24.42
N ARG A 248 -9.35 1.24 -25.69
CA ARG A 248 -10.35 1.44 -26.74
C ARG A 248 -11.73 0.95 -26.28
N GLY A 249 -12.74 1.81 -26.35
CA GLY A 249 -14.14 1.56 -25.98
C GLY A 249 -14.49 1.93 -24.53
N SER A 250 -13.54 2.30 -23.68
CA SER A 250 -13.78 2.53 -22.24
C SER A 250 -14.23 3.95 -21.88
N ALA A 251 -14.14 4.93 -22.79
CA ALA A 251 -14.39 6.34 -22.48
C ALA A 251 -15.69 6.63 -21.69
N PRO A 252 -16.86 6.01 -21.98
CA PRO A 252 -18.08 6.25 -21.21
C PRO A 252 -17.95 5.88 -19.72
N GLN A 253 -17.14 4.89 -19.38
CA GLN A 253 -16.97 4.38 -18.02
C GLN A 253 -15.99 5.23 -17.19
N LEU A 254 -15.18 6.07 -17.84
CA LEU A 254 -14.19 6.94 -17.17
C LEU A 254 -14.81 8.22 -16.59
N LYS A 255 -16.09 8.47 -16.89
CA LYS A 255 -16.78 9.70 -16.48
C LYS A 255 -16.83 9.86 -14.96
N TRP A 256 -17.08 8.76 -14.24
CA TRP A 256 -17.15 8.79 -12.78
C TRP A 256 -15.84 9.33 -12.17
N ALA A 257 -14.69 8.87 -12.65
CA ALA A 257 -13.38 9.29 -12.13
C ALA A 257 -13.16 10.80 -12.36
N LEU A 258 -13.46 11.28 -13.57
CA LEU A 258 -13.37 12.70 -13.92
C LEU A 258 -14.24 13.61 -13.03
N GLU A 259 -15.41 13.15 -12.62
CA GLU A 259 -16.32 13.91 -11.76
C GLU A 259 -15.77 14.09 -10.32
N GLN A 260 -14.84 13.25 -9.87
CA GLN A 260 -14.27 13.34 -8.51
C GLN A 260 -13.12 14.36 -8.41
N VAL A 261 -12.34 14.51 -9.48
CA VAL A 261 -11.07 15.26 -9.49
C VAL A 261 -11.20 16.73 -9.11
N PRO A 262 -12.17 17.53 -9.61
CA PRO A 262 -12.18 18.97 -9.37
C PRO A 262 -12.21 19.36 -7.88
N ALA A 263 -13.04 18.67 -7.09
CA ALA A 263 -13.19 18.95 -5.66
C ALA A 263 -11.96 18.51 -4.85
N LEU A 264 -11.32 17.40 -5.24
CA LEU A 264 -10.07 16.91 -4.64
C LEU A 264 -8.93 17.92 -4.84
N VAL A 265 -8.70 18.36 -6.08
CA VAL A 265 -7.65 19.33 -6.40
C VAL A 265 -7.91 20.65 -5.69
N GLU A 266 -9.14 21.17 -5.71
CA GLU A 266 -9.47 22.42 -5.02
C GLU A 266 -9.27 22.34 -3.50
N TYR A 267 -9.59 21.20 -2.88
CA TYR A 267 -9.34 20.98 -1.46
C TYR A 267 -7.84 21.06 -1.14
N TYR A 268 -7.00 20.34 -1.89
CA TYR A 268 -5.56 20.33 -1.66
C TYR A 268 -4.90 21.68 -1.92
N GLU A 269 -5.35 22.41 -2.95
CA GLU A 269 -4.88 23.77 -3.23
C GLU A 269 -5.19 24.73 -2.08
N LYS A 270 -6.40 24.69 -1.53
CA LYS A 270 -6.78 25.53 -0.38
C LYS A 270 -6.02 25.15 0.88
N TYR A 271 -5.87 23.85 1.13
CA TYR A 271 -5.18 23.35 2.32
C TYR A 271 -3.69 23.74 2.30
N THR A 272 -3.01 23.62 1.16
CA THR A 272 -1.59 24.01 1.02
C THR A 272 -1.36 25.47 0.67
N ASN A 273 -2.40 26.19 0.26
CA ASN A 273 -2.26 27.51 -0.38
C ASN A 273 -1.25 27.49 -1.54
N GLN A 274 -1.19 26.39 -2.28
CA GLN A 274 -0.36 26.21 -3.47
C GLN A 274 -1.20 25.64 -4.60
N ALA A 275 -1.11 26.23 -5.79
CA ALA A 275 -1.85 25.75 -6.95
C ALA A 275 -1.36 24.36 -7.36
N TYR A 276 -2.20 23.58 -8.04
CA TYR A 276 -1.75 22.37 -8.71
C TYR A 276 -0.52 22.68 -9.58
N PRO A 277 0.62 21.98 -9.39
CA PRO A 277 1.92 22.48 -9.86
C PRO A 277 2.21 22.19 -11.34
N PHE A 278 1.39 21.39 -12.02
CA PHE A 278 1.64 20.94 -13.39
C PHE A 278 0.63 21.50 -14.41
N GLY A 279 0.98 21.45 -15.70
CA GLY A 279 0.20 22.09 -16.77
C GLY A 279 -1.08 21.34 -17.20
N LYS A 280 -1.22 20.08 -16.80
CA LYS A 280 -2.39 19.23 -17.07
C LYS A 280 -2.49 18.14 -16.00
N LEU A 281 -3.63 17.48 -15.93
CA LEU A 281 -3.87 16.30 -15.11
C LEU A 281 -4.64 15.27 -15.94
N ASP A 282 -3.94 14.22 -16.37
CA ASP A 282 -4.55 13.07 -17.03
C ASP A 282 -4.64 11.89 -16.05
N LEU A 283 -5.74 11.15 -16.09
CA LEU A 283 -5.92 9.88 -15.38
C LEU A 283 -5.95 8.75 -16.42
N LEU A 284 -4.93 7.90 -16.47
CA LEU A 284 -4.80 6.82 -17.44
C LEU A 284 -5.03 5.46 -16.80
N GLY A 285 -6.04 4.73 -17.25
CA GLY A 285 -6.28 3.34 -16.86
C GLY A 285 -5.53 2.36 -17.76
N SER A 286 -4.64 1.54 -17.20
CA SER A 286 -3.90 0.51 -17.92
C SER A 286 -4.30 -0.89 -17.43
N ALA A 287 -4.49 -1.81 -18.37
CA ALA A 287 -4.53 -3.23 -18.03
C ALA A 287 -3.16 -3.73 -17.57
N ASN A 288 -3.15 -4.85 -16.85
CA ASN A 288 -1.95 -5.48 -16.26
C ASN A 288 -1.16 -4.52 -15.35
N PHE A 289 -1.83 -3.58 -14.71
CA PHE A 289 -1.28 -2.64 -13.74
C PHE A 289 -1.94 -2.93 -12.38
N ALA A 290 -1.22 -2.79 -11.28
CA ALA A 290 -1.76 -3.01 -9.94
C ALA A 290 -1.67 -1.73 -9.13
N GLY A 291 -2.79 -1.27 -8.58
CA GLY A 291 -2.83 0.00 -7.83
C GLY A 291 -2.78 1.21 -8.76
N ALA A 292 -1.97 2.20 -8.40
CA ALA A 292 -1.79 3.44 -9.14
C ALA A 292 -0.36 3.97 -8.99
N MET A 293 -0.04 5.03 -9.75
CA MET A 293 1.26 5.70 -9.76
C MET A 293 1.07 7.19 -10.05
N GLU A 294 1.76 8.02 -9.27
CA GLU A 294 1.51 9.46 -9.16
C GLU A 294 2.12 10.31 -10.28
N ASN A 295 2.51 9.73 -11.43
CA ASN A 295 3.39 10.42 -12.36
C ASN A 295 2.88 11.83 -12.72
N ALA A 296 3.70 12.85 -12.42
CA ALA A 296 3.34 14.25 -12.58
C ALA A 296 2.61 14.57 -13.90
N GLY A 297 1.34 14.96 -13.80
CA GLY A 297 0.48 15.32 -14.93
C GLY A 297 -0.08 14.16 -15.79
N LEU A 298 0.29 12.91 -15.51
CA LEU A 298 -0.24 11.69 -16.14
C LEU A 298 -0.30 10.56 -15.12
N LEU A 299 -1.27 10.62 -14.20
CA LEU A 299 -1.49 9.57 -13.21
C LEU A 299 -1.87 8.26 -13.91
N ILE A 300 -1.25 7.15 -13.52
CA ILE A 300 -1.53 5.83 -14.10
C ILE A 300 -2.22 4.96 -13.05
N PHE A 301 -3.29 4.27 -13.44
CA PHE A 301 -4.08 3.40 -12.58
C PHE A 301 -4.24 2.03 -13.22
N ASP A 302 -4.50 1.01 -12.40
CA ASP A 302 -5.28 -0.14 -12.84
C ASP A 302 -6.59 0.37 -13.46
N GLU A 303 -6.93 -0.08 -14.67
CA GLU A 303 -8.14 0.37 -15.35
C GLU A 303 -9.42 0.09 -14.54
N ALA A 304 -9.43 -0.92 -13.66
CA ALA A 304 -10.56 -1.21 -12.79
C ALA A 304 -10.85 -0.07 -11.79
N LEU A 305 -9.85 0.74 -11.43
CA LEU A 305 -10.00 1.86 -10.49
C LEU A 305 -10.59 3.13 -11.12
N LEU A 306 -10.86 3.13 -12.43
CA LEU A 306 -11.43 4.29 -13.12
C LEU A 306 -12.80 4.01 -13.75
N ARG A 307 -13.26 2.75 -13.74
CA ARG A 307 -14.41 2.29 -14.53
C ARG A 307 -15.56 1.90 -13.62
N PHE A 308 -16.41 2.88 -13.28
CA PHE A 308 -17.56 2.67 -12.38
C PHE A 308 -18.87 3.20 -12.95
N ASP A 309 -19.96 2.54 -12.57
CA ASP A 309 -21.33 2.95 -12.88
C ASP A 309 -22.26 2.79 -11.65
N GLU A 310 -23.55 3.00 -11.85
CA GLU A 310 -24.55 2.98 -10.76
C GLU A 310 -24.79 1.58 -10.14
N HIS A 311 -24.27 0.51 -10.76
CA HIS A 311 -24.40 -0.87 -10.30
C HIS A 311 -23.13 -1.40 -9.65
N SER A 312 -22.03 -0.64 -9.66
CA SER A 312 -20.78 -1.06 -9.04
C SER A 312 -20.90 -1.18 -7.50
N PRO A 313 -20.23 -2.16 -6.88
CA PRO A 313 -20.18 -2.32 -5.42
C PRO A 313 -19.65 -1.08 -4.71
N ALA A 314 -20.23 -0.78 -3.54
CA ALA A 314 -19.91 0.48 -2.85
C ALA A 314 -18.51 0.49 -2.22
N ASN A 315 -17.97 -0.66 -1.83
CA ASN A 315 -16.59 -0.77 -1.37
C ASN A 315 -15.59 -0.44 -2.48
N GLU A 316 -15.86 -0.82 -3.73
CA GLU A 316 -14.92 -0.64 -4.84
C GLU A 316 -14.76 0.82 -5.24
N TYR A 317 -15.85 1.52 -5.55
CA TYR A 317 -15.73 2.92 -5.94
C TYR A 317 -15.27 3.81 -4.78
N ARG A 318 -15.52 3.41 -3.50
CA ARG A 318 -14.94 4.08 -2.32
C ARG A 318 -13.42 3.91 -2.28
N GLY A 319 -12.93 2.69 -2.48
CA GLY A 319 -11.50 2.41 -2.59
C GLY A 319 -10.85 3.18 -3.73
N ALA A 320 -11.49 3.19 -4.90
CA ALA A 320 -11.00 3.96 -6.05
C ALA A 320 -11.00 5.48 -5.81
N TYR A 321 -12.01 6.01 -5.11
CA TYR A 321 -12.03 7.43 -4.74
C TYR A 321 -10.83 7.77 -3.85
N ASP A 322 -10.53 6.92 -2.88
CA ASP A 322 -9.41 7.10 -1.96
C ASP A 322 -8.06 7.00 -2.70
N THR A 323 -7.92 6.04 -3.64
CA THR A 323 -6.73 5.96 -4.49
C THR A 323 -6.57 7.20 -5.37
N ILE A 324 -7.63 7.68 -6.03
CA ILE A 324 -7.58 8.93 -6.81
C ILE A 324 -7.18 10.11 -5.91
N ALA A 325 -7.70 10.18 -4.68
CA ALA A 325 -7.33 11.21 -3.71
C ALA A 325 -5.85 11.11 -3.30
N HIS A 326 -5.32 9.89 -3.11
CA HIS A 326 -3.92 9.60 -2.79
C HIS A 326 -2.98 10.05 -3.93
N GLU A 327 -3.27 9.66 -5.18
CA GLU A 327 -2.44 10.06 -6.33
C GLU A 327 -2.44 11.57 -6.58
N ILE A 328 -3.57 12.25 -6.34
CA ILE A 328 -3.62 13.70 -6.44
C ILE A 328 -2.85 14.37 -5.28
N ALA A 329 -2.84 13.79 -4.08
CA ALA A 329 -2.06 14.31 -2.96
C ALA A 329 -0.55 14.26 -3.24
N HIS A 330 -0.08 13.22 -3.93
CA HIS A 330 1.31 13.07 -4.33
C HIS A 330 1.84 14.20 -5.22
N GLN A 331 0.94 14.88 -5.94
CA GLN A 331 1.28 16.03 -6.78
C GLN A 331 1.95 17.16 -5.98
N TRP A 332 1.74 17.20 -4.65
CA TRP A 332 2.50 18.04 -3.72
C TRP A 332 3.57 17.25 -2.94
N PHE A 333 3.22 16.10 -2.36
CA PHE A 333 4.12 15.25 -1.56
C PHE A 333 4.62 14.04 -2.36
N GLY A 334 5.77 14.17 -2.99
CA GLY A 334 6.32 13.21 -3.94
C GLY A 334 6.80 13.92 -5.20
N ASP A 335 5.93 14.71 -5.81
CA ASP A 335 6.20 15.33 -7.10
C ASP A 335 6.75 16.74 -6.99
N LEU A 336 6.02 17.66 -6.35
CA LEU A 336 6.49 19.02 -6.14
C LEU A 336 7.71 19.02 -5.21
N VAL A 337 7.60 18.34 -4.07
CA VAL A 337 8.70 18.10 -3.15
C VAL A 337 8.98 16.60 -3.12
N THR A 338 10.18 16.21 -3.57
CA THR A 338 10.58 14.80 -3.67
C THR A 338 11.62 14.50 -2.60
N VAL A 339 11.58 13.32 -1.99
CA VAL A 339 12.65 12.88 -1.07
C VAL A 339 14.02 12.88 -1.75
N PRO A 340 15.11 13.19 -1.04
CA PRO A 340 16.46 13.06 -1.63
C PRO A 340 16.89 11.59 -1.77
N TRP A 341 16.32 10.70 -0.96
CA TRP A 341 16.57 9.27 -1.01
C TRP A 341 15.42 8.48 -0.37
N TRP A 342 15.38 7.19 -0.65
CA TRP A 342 14.29 6.28 -0.27
C TRP A 342 14.19 5.98 1.23
N ASP A 343 15.17 6.36 2.04
CA ASP A 343 15.06 6.28 3.50
C ASP A 343 13.95 7.18 4.06
N ASP A 344 13.66 8.28 3.36
CA ASP A 344 12.59 9.20 3.67
C ASP A 344 11.29 8.94 2.89
N LEU A 345 11.14 7.79 2.21
CA LEU A 345 9.96 7.45 1.37
C LEU A 345 8.61 7.72 2.04
N TRP A 346 8.53 7.58 3.36
CA TRP A 346 7.32 7.88 4.14
C TRP A 346 6.79 9.32 3.92
N LEU A 347 7.66 10.29 3.61
CA LEU A 347 7.24 11.65 3.29
C LEU A 347 6.35 11.75 2.04
N ASN A 348 6.49 10.80 1.12
CA ASN A 348 5.58 10.68 -0.01
C ASN A 348 4.33 9.92 0.45
N GLU A 349 4.50 8.65 0.79
CA GLU A 349 3.39 7.71 0.95
C GLU A 349 2.50 7.96 2.16
N SER A 350 3.11 8.25 3.32
CA SER A 350 2.35 8.51 4.54
C SER A 350 1.51 9.76 4.42
N PHE A 351 2.06 10.80 3.77
CA PHE A 351 1.34 12.06 3.55
C PHE A 351 0.19 11.88 2.58
N ALA A 352 0.41 11.20 1.45
CA ALA A 352 -0.64 10.90 0.51
C ALA A 352 -1.77 10.08 1.16
N THR A 353 -1.44 9.03 1.91
CA THR A 353 -2.43 8.20 2.63
C THR A 353 -3.20 8.99 3.71
N TRP A 354 -2.50 9.77 4.54
CA TRP A 354 -3.14 10.58 5.58
C TRP A 354 -4.08 11.64 4.96
N TRP A 355 -3.65 12.30 3.89
CA TRP A 355 -4.37 13.41 3.30
C TRP A 355 -5.55 12.94 2.45
N ALA A 356 -5.42 11.80 1.77
CA ALA A 356 -6.51 11.11 1.07
C ALA A 356 -7.67 10.80 2.02
N SER A 357 -7.39 10.14 3.15
CA SER A 357 -8.42 9.87 4.17
C SER A 357 -9.05 11.17 4.69
N LYS A 358 -8.25 12.21 4.95
CA LYS A 358 -8.72 13.51 5.44
C LYS A 358 -9.66 14.21 4.45
N VAL A 359 -9.31 14.25 3.16
CA VAL A 359 -10.18 14.85 2.13
C VAL A 359 -11.43 14.02 1.90
N THR A 360 -11.34 12.69 1.97
CA THR A 360 -12.50 11.81 1.85
C THR A 360 -13.49 12.04 3.00
N VAL A 361 -13.03 12.21 4.23
CA VAL A 361 -13.90 12.58 5.37
C VAL A 361 -14.59 13.94 5.11
N ALA A 362 -13.87 14.92 4.56
CA ALA A 362 -14.40 16.25 4.31
C ALA A 362 -15.41 16.32 3.15
N LEU A 363 -15.13 15.62 2.04
CA LEU A 363 -15.91 15.71 0.79
C LEU A 363 -16.94 14.59 0.63
N LYS A 364 -16.70 13.42 1.24
CA LYS A 364 -17.52 12.21 1.14
C LYS A 364 -17.69 11.56 2.52
N PRO A 365 -18.29 12.22 3.52
CA PRO A 365 -18.42 11.67 4.87
C PRO A 365 -19.15 10.32 4.92
N GLY A 366 -20.04 10.03 3.96
CA GLY A 366 -20.70 8.72 3.83
C GLY A 366 -19.77 7.57 3.47
N TYR A 367 -18.54 7.83 3.03
CA TYR A 367 -17.55 6.79 2.71
C TYR A 367 -16.86 6.21 3.94
N LEU A 368 -17.00 6.86 5.11
CA LEU A 368 -16.48 6.40 6.41
C LEU A 368 -14.96 6.21 6.42
N ALA A 369 -14.22 7.09 5.72
CA ALA A 369 -12.76 7.01 5.62
C ALA A 369 -12.02 7.19 6.96
N ASP A 370 -12.66 7.80 7.97
CA ASP A 370 -12.18 7.86 9.34
C ASP A 370 -12.15 6.48 10.02
N LEU A 371 -13.16 5.63 9.73
CA LEU A 371 -13.22 4.24 10.18
C LEU A 371 -12.23 3.35 9.42
N SER A 372 -12.14 3.50 8.09
CA SER A 372 -11.15 2.77 7.29
C SER A 372 -9.73 3.04 7.79
N ARG A 373 -9.40 4.32 8.02
CA ARG A 373 -8.11 4.72 8.60
C ARG A 373 -7.86 4.13 9.99
N ALA A 374 -8.89 3.99 10.84
CA ALA A 374 -8.76 3.34 12.14
C ALA A 374 -8.50 1.82 12.01
N GLU A 375 -9.16 1.14 11.06
CA GLU A 375 -8.88 -0.26 10.72
C GLU A 375 -7.44 -0.43 10.18
N ASP A 376 -7.00 0.48 9.30
CA ASP A 376 -5.63 0.51 8.75
C ASP A 376 -4.57 0.76 9.82
N THR A 377 -4.85 1.65 10.77
CA THR A 377 -4.00 1.88 11.94
C THR A 377 -3.83 0.59 12.74
N ARG A 378 -4.93 -0.14 12.99
CA ARG A 378 -4.89 -1.46 13.66
C ARG A 378 -4.13 -2.50 12.82
N LYS A 379 -4.23 -2.45 11.50
CA LYS A 379 -3.46 -3.32 10.57
C LYS A 379 -1.96 -3.06 10.68
N ALA A 380 -1.53 -1.80 10.63
CA ALA A 380 -0.14 -1.42 10.89
C ALA A 380 0.32 -1.89 12.27
N MET A 381 -0.47 -1.67 13.31
CA MET A 381 -0.16 -2.12 14.67
C MET A 381 0.00 -3.65 14.77
N ARG A 382 -0.71 -4.45 13.98
CA ARG A 382 -0.46 -5.91 13.96
C ARG A 382 0.94 -6.22 13.44
N LYS A 383 1.35 -5.63 12.31
CA LYS A 383 2.68 -5.87 11.72
C LYS A 383 3.82 -5.28 12.56
N ASP A 384 3.62 -4.10 13.11
CA ASP A 384 4.62 -3.38 13.90
C ASP A 384 4.79 -3.96 15.32
N SER A 385 3.87 -4.84 15.76
CA SER A 385 4.01 -5.57 17.03
C SER A 385 5.01 -6.73 16.97
N LEU A 386 5.42 -7.15 15.77
CA LEU A 386 6.43 -8.19 15.56
C LEU A 386 7.82 -7.68 15.97
N LEU A 387 8.65 -8.57 16.51
CA LEU A 387 10.06 -8.29 16.84
C LEU A 387 10.88 -8.02 15.56
N SER A 388 10.46 -8.60 14.45
CA SER A 388 11.03 -8.43 13.11
C SER A 388 10.53 -7.17 12.36
N ALA A 389 9.71 -6.33 12.98
CA ALA A 389 9.24 -5.08 12.39
C ALA A 389 10.40 -4.11 12.14
N ARG A 390 10.30 -3.35 11.04
CA ARG A 390 11.23 -2.27 10.71
C ARG A 390 10.71 -0.94 11.23
N ARG A 391 11.59 0.06 11.29
CA ARG A 391 11.22 1.45 11.53
C ARG A 391 10.64 2.11 10.28
N VAL A 392 9.96 3.25 10.45
CA VAL A 392 9.39 4.03 9.34
C VAL A 392 10.50 4.57 8.45
N ARG A 393 11.46 5.31 9.03
CA ARG A 393 12.63 5.86 8.34
C ARG A 393 13.74 4.81 8.25
N GLN A 394 13.51 3.80 7.41
CA GLN A 394 14.39 2.65 7.23
C GLN A 394 15.58 3.01 6.30
N PRO A 395 16.84 2.79 6.72
CA PRO A 395 17.99 2.98 5.86
C PRO A 395 17.92 2.03 4.68
N ILE A 396 18.11 2.62 3.51
CA ILE A 396 18.19 1.93 2.24
C ILE A 396 19.65 1.98 1.80
N ALA A 397 20.35 0.85 1.91
CA ALA A 397 21.76 0.74 1.56
C ALA A 397 21.96 0.24 0.13
N ASN A 398 21.03 -0.57 -0.38
CA ASN A 398 21.09 -1.16 -1.71
C ASN A 398 19.70 -1.17 -2.39
N PRO A 399 19.63 -1.39 -3.73
CA PRO A 399 18.37 -1.43 -4.49
C PRO A 399 17.32 -2.41 -3.95
N GLY A 400 17.74 -3.59 -3.47
CA GLY A 400 16.85 -4.62 -2.93
C GLY A 400 16.12 -4.18 -1.66
N ASP A 401 16.69 -3.26 -0.88
CA ASP A 401 16.06 -2.73 0.33
C ASP A 401 14.84 -1.85 -0.01
N VAL A 402 14.86 -1.15 -1.15
CA VAL A 402 13.84 -0.17 -1.54
C VAL A 402 12.46 -0.80 -1.63
N GLY A 403 12.33 -1.89 -2.40
CA GLY A 403 11.04 -2.58 -2.57
C GLY A 403 10.46 -3.08 -1.25
N THR A 404 11.31 -3.40 -0.27
CA THR A 404 10.86 -3.87 1.05
C THR A 404 10.33 -2.76 1.96
N ALA A 405 10.52 -1.50 1.59
CA ALA A 405 10.02 -0.31 2.30
C ALA A 405 8.64 0.15 1.80
N PHE A 406 8.17 -0.34 0.65
CA PHE A 406 6.78 -0.15 0.20
C PHE A 406 5.87 -1.16 0.90
N ASP A 407 5.60 -0.93 2.20
CA ASP A 407 4.73 -1.80 3.00
C ASP A 407 3.84 -0.99 3.97
N ASP A 408 2.94 -1.68 4.68
CA ASP A 408 2.00 -1.08 5.65
C ASP A 408 2.66 -0.15 6.70
N ILE A 409 3.97 -0.28 6.99
CA ILE A 409 4.69 0.60 7.92
C ILE A 409 4.94 1.98 7.29
N THR A 410 5.29 2.06 6.01
CA THR A 410 5.47 3.35 5.33
C THR A 410 4.11 4.02 5.13
N TYR A 411 3.12 3.31 4.61
CA TYR A 411 1.81 3.89 4.32
C TYR A 411 1.00 4.16 5.59
N LEU A 412 0.62 3.09 6.30
CA LEU A 412 -0.42 3.15 7.32
C LEU A 412 0.10 3.63 8.68
N LYS A 413 1.26 3.13 9.15
CA LYS A 413 1.86 3.63 10.41
C LYS A 413 2.25 5.09 10.26
N GLY A 414 2.92 5.47 9.17
CA GLY A 414 3.30 6.86 8.96
C GLY A 414 2.11 7.81 8.90
N ALA A 415 1.02 7.44 8.20
CA ALA A 415 -0.21 8.22 8.16
C ALA A 415 -0.87 8.38 9.54
N ALA A 416 -0.89 7.30 10.34
CA ALA A 416 -1.40 7.34 11.71
C ALA A 416 -0.52 8.18 12.65
N VAL A 417 0.79 8.17 12.46
CA VAL A 417 1.72 9.05 13.17
C VAL A 417 1.44 10.52 12.81
N LEU A 418 1.27 10.85 11.52
CA LEU A 418 0.92 12.22 11.09
C LEU A 418 -0.38 12.70 11.76
N LEU A 419 -1.41 11.86 11.78
CA LEU A 419 -2.67 12.17 12.47
C LEU A 419 -2.48 12.43 13.97
N MET A 420 -1.71 11.59 14.66
CA MET A 420 -1.44 11.74 16.09
C MET A 420 -0.78 13.10 16.39
N PHE A 421 0.19 13.49 15.56
CA PHE A 421 0.88 14.78 15.70
C PHE A 421 -0.04 15.96 15.33
N GLU A 422 -0.84 15.87 14.26
CA GLU A 422 -1.85 16.89 13.95
C GLU A 422 -2.82 17.10 15.12
N GLN A 423 -3.32 16.00 15.71
CA GLN A 423 -4.26 16.05 16.83
C GLN A 423 -3.64 16.71 18.08
N TRP A 424 -2.36 16.45 18.35
CA TRP A 424 -1.66 17.03 19.49
C TRP A 424 -1.27 18.50 19.28
N LEU A 425 -0.84 18.85 18.07
CA LEU A 425 -0.32 20.19 17.73
C LEU A 425 -1.44 21.17 17.37
N GLY A 426 -2.58 20.65 16.92
CA GLY A 426 -3.68 21.40 16.35
C GLY A 426 -3.56 21.51 14.83
N GLU A 427 -4.69 21.33 14.15
CA GLU A 427 -4.78 21.30 12.69
C GLU A 427 -4.24 22.56 12.02
N ASP A 428 -4.56 23.75 12.55
CA ASP A 428 -4.14 25.01 11.92
C ASP A 428 -2.61 25.18 11.91
N ALA A 429 -1.95 24.90 13.05
CA ALA A 429 -0.50 25.03 13.16
C ALA A 429 0.23 23.94 12.35
N PHE A 430 -0.33 22.73 12.31
CA PHE A 430 0.21 21.65 11.48
C PHE A 430 0.09 21.99 9.99
N ARG A 431 -1.09 22.42 9.53
CA ARG A 431 -1.32 22.88 8.16
C ARG A 431 -0.35 24.00 7.77
N ASP A 432 -0.20 25.03 8.59
CA ASP A 432 0.70 26.15 8.29
C ASP A 432 2.18 25.74 8.25
N ALA A 433 2.58 24.70 9.00
CA ALA A 433 3.91 24.09 8.86
C ALA A 433 4.08 23.41 7.50
N LEU A 434 3.09 22.62 7.07
CA LEU A 434 3.13 21.97 5.75
C LEU A 434 3.18 22.99 4.61
N ARG A 435 2.43 24.09 4.71
CA ARG A 435 2.49 25.21 3.74
C ARG A 435 3.90 25.76 3.59
N GLN A 436 4.58 26.00 4.72
CA GLN A 436 5.94 26.55 4.74
C GLN A 436 6.97 25.53 4.23
N TYR A 437 6.83 24.25 4.57
CA TYR A 437 7.67 23.18 4.07
C TYR A 437 7.56 23.06 2.54
N LEU A 438 6.35 22.89 2.02
CA LEU A 438 6.13 22.77 0.57
C LEU A 438 6.65 24.00 -0.19
N ALA A 439 6.46 25.21 0.36
CA ALA A 439 6.91 26.44 -0.29
C ALA A 439 8.45 26.56 -0.33
N ALA A 440 9.13 26.09 0.72
CA ALA A 440 10.59 26.16 0.81
C ALA A 440 11.29 25.14 -0.12
N HIS A 441 10.64 24.01 -0.41
CA HIS A 441 11.23 22.89 -1.15
C HIS A 441 10.62 22.67 -2.55
N ALA A 442 9.74 23.56 -3.01
CA ALA A 442 9.03 23.43 -4.28
C ALA A 442 9.96 23.19 -5.48
N PHE A 443 9.64 22.16 -6.28
CA PHE A 443 10.42 21.65 -7.42
C PHE A 443 11.84 21.15 -7.07
N GLY A 444 12.16 21.01 -5.79
CA GLY A 444 13.41 20.47 -5.27
C GLY A 444 13.17 19.23 -4.42
N ASN A 445 14.08 19.02 -3.48
CA ASN A 445 14.01 17.94 -2.50
C ASN A 445 13.77 18.47 -1.09
N GLY A 446 13.08 17.69 -0.27
CA GLY A 446 12.90 17.92 1.16
C GLY A 446 12.98 16.60 1.93
N ASN A 447 13.60 16.64 3.11
CA ASN A 447 13.85 15.45 3.94
C ASN A 447 13.08 15.51 5.28
N SER A 448 13.14 14.43 6.06
CA SER A 448 12.38 14.34 7.32
C SER A 448 12.78 15.41 8.34
N GLU A 449 14.07 15.75 8.43
CA GLU A 449 14.53 16.77 9.39
C GLU A 449 14.05 18.16 8.97
N ASP A 450 14.04 18.49 7.68
CA ASP A 450 13.51 19.76 7.17
C ASP A 450 12.05 19.97 7.60
N LEU A 451 11.23 18.91 7.47
CA LEU A 451 9.83 18.91 7.91
C LEU A 451 9.72 19.04 9.43
N ILE A 452 10.44 18.20 10.19
CA ILE A 452 10.43 18.22 11.67
C ILE A 452 10.84 19.60 12.19
N GLU A 453 11.87 20.22 11.63
CA GLU A 453 12.31 21.55 12.02
C GLU A 453 11.27 22.62 11.70
N THR A 454 10.62 22.52 10.54
CA THR A 454 9.55 23.42 10.14
C THR A 454 8.36 23.33 11.11
N ILE A 455 7.91 22.12 11.45
CA ILE A 455 6.84 21.91 12.44
C ILE A 455 7.26 22.47 13.80
N ALA A 456 8.50 22.23 14.25
CA ALA A 456 8.99 22.69 15.56
C ALA A 456 8.96 24.21 15.67
N ARG A 457 9.36 24.87 14.59
CA ARG A 457 9.41 26.33 14.49
C ARG A 457 8.01 26.95 14.44
N VAL A 458 7.11 26.40 13.61
CA VAL A 458 5.76 26.96 13.43
C VAL A 458 4.89 26.75 14.67
N THR A 459 4.98 25.59 15.30
CA THR A 459 4.19 25.25 16.50
C THR A 459 4.77 25.84 17.80
N GLY A 460 6.02 26.30 17.77
CA GLY A 460 6.74 26.78 18.95
C GLY A 460 7.06 25.70 19.99
N LYS A 461 6.91 24.41 19.65
CA LYS A 461 7.12 23.27 20.58
C LYS A 461 8.57 22.81 20.72
N GLY A 462 9.48 23.26 19.85
CA GLY A 462 10.93 23.04 19.99
C GLY A 462 11.35 21.57 20.08
N GLU A 463 12.39 21.28 20.88
CA GLU A 463 13.01 19.95 20.97
C GLU A 463 12.07 18.83 21.45
N PRO A 464 11.17 19.02 22.44
CA PRO A 464 10.24 17.97 22.83
C PRO A 464 9.38 17.43 21.67
N MET A 465 8.97 18.29 20.74
CA MET A 465 8.23 17.87 19.55
C MET A 465 9.13 17.10 18.58
N LYS A 466 10.35 17.59 18.32
CA LYS A 466 11.32 16.90 17.46
C LYS A 466 11.65 15.51 17.99
N ALA A 467 11.93 15.40 19.29
CA ALA A 467 12.19 14.14 19.97
C ALA A 467 11.00 13.17 19.87
N ALA A 468 9.77 13.69 20.02
CA ALA A 468 8.56 12.91 19.81
C ALA A 468 8.47 12.35 18.39
N MET A 469 8.58 13.18 17.34
CA MET A 469 8.51 12.69 15.96
C MET A 469 9.59 11.64 15.66
N ARG A 470 10.85 11.92 16.02
CA ARG A 470 11.96 10.97 15.84
C ARG A 470 11.71 9.64 16.53
N SER A 471 11.12 9.64 17.74
CA SER A 471 10.82 8.40 18.47
C SER A 471 9.78 7.49 17.78
N PHE A 472 8.99 7.99 16.83
CA PHE A 472 8.09 7.17 16.02
C PHE A 472 8.67 6.81 14.65
N LEU A 473 9.55 7.65 14.11
CA LEU A 473 10.16 7.45 12.79
C LEU A 473 11.37 6.50 12.83
N ASP A 474 12.21 6.64 13.86
CA ASP A 474 13.56 6.05 13.88
C ASP A 474 13.66 4.72 14.65
N GLN A 475 12.54 4.17 15.14
CA GLN A 475 12.51 2.86 15.80
C GLN A 475 11.25 2.03 15.45
N PRO A 476 11.34 0.69 15.46
CA PRO A 476 10.20 -0.18 15.26
C PRO A 476 9.35 -0.29 16.53
N GLY A 477 8.15 -0.86 16.41
CA GLY A 477 7.30 -1.14 17.55
C GLY A 477 6.28 -0.05 17.86
N ILE A 478 5.38 -0.41 18.77
CA ILE A 478 4.22 0.38 19.17
C ILE A 478 4.30 0.58 20.69
N PRO A 479 4.07 1.79 21.20
CA PRO A 479 3.92 1.99 22.63
C PRO A 479 2.58 1.42 23.13
N LEU A 480 2.63 0.75 24.28
CA LEU A 480 1.47 0.43 25.13
C LEU A 480 1.38 1.48 26.23
N VAL A 481 0.32 2.30 26.21
CA VAL A 481 0.03 3.34 27.20
C VAL A 481 -0.99 2.82 28.21
N ARG A 482 -0.55 2.55 29.44
CA ARG A 482 -1.47 2.24 30.55
C ARG A 482 -1.96 3.53 31.17
N ALA A 483 -3.27 3.63 31.38
CA ALA A 483 -3.91 4.81 31.96
C ALA A 483 -4.67 4.47 33.25
N GLU A 484 -4.49 5.29 34.29
CA GLU A 484 -5.18 5.18 35.57
C GLU A 484 -5.68 6.54 36.03
N LEU A 485 -6.98 6.63 36.33
CA LEU A 485 -7.58 7.82 36.95
C LEU A 485 -7.31 7.79 38.45
N LYS A 486 -6.76 8.88 38.97
CA LYS A 486 -6.64 9.14 40.41
C LYS A 486 -7.49 10.33 40.79
N CYS A 487 -8.35 10.13 41.77
CA CYS A 487 -9.22 11.18 42.28
C CYS A 487 -9.00 11.34 43.78
N ASP A 488 -8.63 12.57 44.19
CA ASP A 488 -8.39 12.92 45.59
C ASP A 488 -9.03 14.28 45.90
N ALA A 489 -9.91 14.33 46.91
CA ALA A 489 -10.57 15.53 47.40
C ALA A 489 -11.14 16.47 46.30
N GLY A 490 -11.71 15.90 45.24
CA GLY A 490 -12.30 16.64 44.10
C GLY A 490 -11.30 17.05 43.01
N LYS A 491 -9.99 16.84 43.20
CA LYS A 491 -8.96 16.95 42.16
C LYS A 491 -8.87 15.62 41.39
N GLY A 492 -8.66 15.72 40.08
CA GLY A 492 -8.43 14.58 39.21
C GLY A 492 -7.02 14.60 38.64
N ALA A 493 -6.40 13.44 38.55
CA ALA A 493 -5.15 13.23 37.85
C ALA A 493 -5.24 11.98 36.97
N LEU A 494 -4.51 12.00 35.85
CA LEU A 494 -4.32 10.85 34.96
C LEU A 494 -2.87 10.39 35.07
N VAL A 495 -2.67 9.18 35.57
CA VAL A 495 -1.36 8.53 35.56
C VAL A 495 -1.23 7.76 34.26
N LEU A 496 -0.20 8.10 33.50
CA LEU A 496 0.16 7.42 32.27
C LEU A 496 1.51 6.74 32.43
N SER A 497 1.61 5.49 32.00
CA SER A 497 2.90 4.77 31.90
C SER A 497 3.00 4.06 30.57
N GLN A 498 4.23 3.91 30.06
CA GLN A 498 4.49 3.30 28.76
C GLN A 498 5.42 2.09 28.84
N SER A 499 5.22 1.19 27.88
CA SER A 499 6.14 0.10 27.53
C SER A 499 5.98 -0.23 26.04
N ARG A 500 6.78 -1.14 25.48
CA ARG A 500 6.52 -1.67 24.13
C ARG A 500 5.33 -2.64 24.18
N TYR A 501 4.34 -2.44 23.32
CA TYR A 501 3.33 -3.45 23.06
C TYR A 501 3.97 -4.67 22.38
N LEU A 502 3.78 -5.84 22.98
CA LEU A 502 4.17 -7.15 22.45
C LEU A 502 3.03 -8.13 22.69
N PRO A 503 2.63 -8.95 21.70
CA PRO A 503 1.70 -10.06 21.90
C PRO A 503 2.22 -11.08 22.92
N TYR A 504 1.34 -11.92 23.45
CA TYR A 504 1.75 -12.99 24.36
C TYR A 504 2.75 -13.93 23.68
N GLY A 505 3.76 -14.39 24.43
CA GLY A 505 4.84 -15.23 23.90
C GLY A 505 5.97 -14.46 23.19
N ALA A 506 5.82 -13.16 22.96
CA ALA A 506 6.90 -12.31 22.44
C ALA A 506 7.66 -11.62 23.58
N ALA A 507 8.99 -11.55 23.47
CA ALA A 507 9.85 -10.85 24.41
C ALA A 507 10.95 -10.06 23.67
N ALA A 508 10.95 -8.75 23.83
CA ALA A 508 12.01 -7.89 23.31
C ALA A 508 13.23 -7.91 24.23
N LYS A 509 14.43 -7.85 23.65
CA LYS A 509 15.69 -7.74 24.40
C LYS A 509 16.01 -6.31 24.85
N GLU A 510 15.46 -5.33 24.15
CA GLU A 510 15.75 -3.91 24.35
C GLU A 510 14.57 -3.20 25.02
N THR A 511 14.88 -2.30 25.95
CA THR A 511 13.88 -1.37 26.49
C THR A 511 13.76 -0.19 25.53
N GLN A 512 12.60 -0.06 24.90
CA GLN A 512 12.28 1.07 24.03
C GLN A 512 11.39 2.07 24.77
N GLN A 513 11.61 3.35 24.48
CA GLN A 513 10.82 4.45 25.01
C GLN A 513 10.43 5.36 23.85
N TRP A 514 9.21 5.89 23.92
CA TRP A 514 8.68 6.88 23.01
C TRP A 514 8.43 8.18 23.77
N SER A 515 8.37 9.30 23.06
CA SER A 515 7.69 10.50 23.59
C SER A 515 6.31 10.56 22.97
N VAL A 516 5.30 10.07 23.69
CA VAL A 516 3.96 9.78 23.15
C VAL A 516 3.03 10.96 23.38
N PRO A 517 2.51 11.61 22.33
CA PRO A 517 1.37 12.50 22.44
C PRO A 517 0.10 11.70 22.78
N VAL A 518 -0.46 11.92 23.97
CA VAL A 518 -1.66 11.22 24.44
C VAL A 518 -2.79 12.22 24.57
N CYS A 519 -3.78 12.16 23.69
CA CYS A 519 -5.01 12.94 23.81
C CYS A 519 -6.11 12.05 24.38
N ALA A 520 -6.52 12.29 25.63
CA ALA A 520 -7.54 11.50 26.31
C ALA A 520 -8.90 12.19 26.28
N ARG A 521 -9.97 11.39 26.13
CA ARG A 521 -11.34 11.82 26.38
C ARG A 521 -11.73 11.48 27.81
N LEU A 522 -12.19 12.48 28.54
CA LEU A 522 -12.47 12.42 29.97
C LEU A 522 -13.96 12.68 30.18
N GLY A 523 -14.68 11.67 30.69
CA GLY A 523 -16.11 11.74 30.96
C GLY A 523 -16.45 12.25 32.35
N ARG A 524 -17.50 13.07 32.45
CA ARG A 524 -18.07 13.59 33.70
C ARG A 524 -19.59 13.66 33.57
N GLY A 525 -20.28 12.67 34.11
CA GLY A 525 -21.70 12.43 33.87
C GLY A 525 -21.98 12.31 32.37
N ALA A 526 -22.88 13.15 31.86
CA ALA A 526 -23.27 13.17 30.45
C ALA A 526 -22.32 13.98 29.55
N GLN A 527 -21.31 14.64 30.11
CA GLN A 527 -20.36 15.47 29.35
C GLN A 527 -19.02 14.78 29.21
N SER A 528 -18.27 15.10 28.15
CA SER A 528 -16.87 14.72 28.04
C SER A 528 -16.04 15.86 27.45
N ALA A 529 -14.75 15.87 27.79
CA ALA A 529 -13.78 16.83 27.27
C ALA A 529 -12.51 16.11 26.82
N GLN A 530 -11.81 16.70 25.85
CA GLN A 530 -10.49 16.22 25.44
C GLN A 530 -9.39 17.01 26.14
N GLN A 531 -8.35 16.31 26.61
CA GLN A 531 -7.12 16.93 27.10
C GLN A 531 -5.91 16.16 26.56
N CYS A 532 -4.87 16.86 26.12
CA CYS A 532 -3.67 16.26 25.54
C CYS A 532 -2.44 16.42 26.44
N PHE A 533 -1.62 15.38 26.46
CA PHE A 533 -0.42 15.23 27.27
C PHE A 533 0.75 14.77 26.41
N LEU A 534 1.98 15.00 26.88
CA LEU A 534 3.18 14.39 26.30
C LEU A 534 3.79 13.46 27.34
N LEU A 535 3.70 12.15 27.11
CA LEU A 535 4.34 11.13 27.93
C LEU A 535 5.76 10.90 27.39
N ASP A 536 6.70 11.68 27.90
CA ASP A 536 8.13 11.68 27.57
C ASP A 536 8.99 10.89 28.57
N GLN A 537 8.36 10.29 29.57
CA GLN A 537 8.99 9.48 30.63
C GLN A 537 8.32 8.10 30.70
N PRO A 538 8.96 7.09 31.35
CA PRO A 538 8.34 5.78 31.55
C PRO A 538 6.98 5.83 32.26
N GLN A 539 6.82 6.77 33.20
CA GLN A 539 5.57 7.06 33.88
C GLN A 539 5.50 8.53 34.25
N ARG A 540 4.31 9.12 34.18
CA ARG A 540 4.05 10.49 34.61
C ARG A 540 2.61 10.65 35.08
N GLU A 541 2.40 11.54 36.05
CA GLU A 541 1.09 11.96 36.52
C GLU A 541 0.76 13.35 35.95
N PHE A 542 -0.43 13.50 35.38
CA PHE A 542 -0.91 14.75 34.78
C PHE A 542 -2.17 15.23 35.50
N ALA A 543 -2.23 16.51 35.82
CA ALA A 543 -3.44 17.12 36.39
C ALA A 543 -4.54 17.19 35.32
N LEU A 544 -5.78 16.87 35.72
CA LEU A 544 -6.95 16.96 34.86
C LEU A 544 -7.64 18.31 34.99
N ASP A 545 -7.94 18.93 33.85
CA ASP A 545 -8.78 20.11 33.79
C ASP A 545 -10.22 19.71 34.16
N GLY A 546 -10.88 20.49 35.03
CA GLY A 546 -12.26 20.22 35.45
C GLY A 546 -12.43 19.16 36.55
N GLY A 547 -11.35 18.71 37.20
CA GLY A 547 -11.42 17.79 38.36
C GLY A 547 -11.46 16.31 37.99
N CYS A 548 -11.93 15.46 38.91
CA CYS A 548 -12.04 14.00 38.69
C CYS A 548 -12.91 13.67 37.46
N ALA A 549 -12.56 12.61 36.73
CA ALA A 549 -13.35 12.06 35.64
C ALA A 549 -13.96 10.70 36.06
N ASP A 550 -15.14 10.39 35.57
CA ASP A 550 -15.84 9.13 35.85
C ASP A 550 -15.30 7.98 34.99
N TRP A 551 -14.87 8.30 33.77
CA TRP A 551 -14.25 7.36 32.84
C TRP A 551 -13.22 8.08 31.94
N VAL A 552 -12.32 7.29 31.36
CA VAL A 552 -11.30 7.78 30.43
C VAL A 552 -11.20 6.87 29.21
N LEU A 553 -11.13 7.49 28.03
CA LEU A 553 -10.66 6.86 26.80
C LEU A 553 -9.31 7.51 26.44
N PRO A 554 -8.17 6.82 26.63
CA PRO A 554 -6.85 7.43 26.47
C PRO A 554 -6.49 7.88 25.04
N ASN A 555 -7.28 7.51 24.03
CA ASN A 555 -6.99 7.78 22.62
C ASN A 555 -8.19 8.42 21.90
N ALA A 556 -8.45 9.68 22.25
CA ALA A 556 -9.53 10.50 21.70
C ALA A 556 -9.47 10.60 20.17
N ASN A 557 -10.64 10.51 19.54
CA ASN A 557 -10.84 10.53 18.08
C ASN A 557 -10.10 9.42 17.32
N ALA A 558 -9.61 8.38 18.02
CA ALA A 558 -8.77 7.33 17.45
C ALA A 558 -7.50 7.86 16.74
N ALA A 559 -6.94 8.97 17.22
CA ALA A 559 -5.87 9.68 16.52
C ALA A 559 -4.46 9.15 16.85
N GLY A 560 -4.28 8.49 17.99
CA GLY A 560 -2.98 8.08 18.50
C GLY A 560 -2.48 6.76 17.92
N TYR A 561 -1.20 6.73 17.51
CA TYR A 561 -0.48 5.50 17.16
C TYR A 561 0.12 4.84 18.41
N TYR A 562 -0.76 4.40 19.31
CA TYR A 562 -0.43 3.60 20.48
C TYR A 562 -1.60 2.70 20.83
N ARG A 563 -1.30 1.56 21.46
CA ARG A 563 -2.32 0.77 22.13
C ARG A 563 -2.46 1.26 23.55
N PHE A 564 -3.66 1.24 24.10
CA PHE A 564 -3.85 1.60 25.50
C PHE A 564 -4.34 0.41 26.32
N SER A 565 -4.02 0.42 27.62
CA SER A 565 -4.59 -0.51 28.58
C SER A 565 -5.23 0.22 29.75
N LEU A 566 -6.32 -0.35 30.23
CA LEU A 566 -7.05 0.03 31.43
C LEU A 566 -7.12 -1.18 32.37
N SER A 567 -7.46 -0.96 33.64
CA SER A 567 -7.88 -2.09 34.48
C SER A 567 -9.16 -2.71 33.90
N GLU A 568 -9.41 -3.98 34.19
CA GLU A 568 -10.64 -4.67 33.76
C GLU A 568 -11.90 -3.91 34.21
N SER A 569 -11.90 -3.38 35.44
CA SER A 569 -12.98 -2.53 35.94
C SER A 569 -13.15 -1.23 35.14
N ALA A 570 -12.06 -0.54 34.81
CA ALA A 570 -12.13 0.72 34.05
C ALA A 570 -12.54 0.48 32.59
N LEU A 571 -12.14 -0.66 32.00
CA LEU A 571 -12.59 -1.05 30.66
C LEU A 571 -14.08 -1.40 30.66
N ALA A 572 -14.57 -2.09 31.70
CA ALA A 572 -16.00 -2.35 31.89
C ALA A 572 -16.80 -1.05 32.09
N THR A 573 -16.29 -0.08 32.86
CA THR A 573 -16.90 1.25 32.98
C THR A 573 -16.92 1.97 31.62
N LEU A 574 -15.82 1.95 30.86
CA LEU A 574 -15.79 2.57 29.52
C LEU A 574 -16.81 1.95 28.57
N ARG A 575 -17.03 0.62 28.65
CA ARG A 575 -18.06 -0.09 27.87
C ARG A 575 -19.48 0.46 28.10
N GLU A 576 -19.80 0.85 29.33
CA GLU A 576 -21.12 1.45 29.67
C GLU A 576 -21.35 2.79 28.96
N HIS A 577 -20.27 3.46 28.53
CA HIS A 577 -20.30 4.73 27.82
C HIS A 577 -20.05 4.62 26.32
N ILE A 578 -19.93 3.41 25.76
CA ILE A 578 -19.59 3.17 24.35
C ILE A 578 -20.50 3.94 23.38
N GLY A 579 -21.80 4.02 23.68
CA GLY A 579 -22.79 4.70 22.84
C GLY A 579 -22.67 6.22 22.83
N SER A 580 -21.87 6.81 23.72
CA SER A 580 -21.55 8.24 23.73
C SER A 580 -20.27 8.58 22.96
N LEU A 581 -19.51 7.56 22.53
CA LEU A 581 -18.27 7.72 21.79
C LEU A 581 -18.51 7.80 20.28
N SER A 582 -17.62 8.50 19.58
CA SER A 582 -17.62 8.48 18.11
C SER A 582 -17.30 7.07 17.58
N ALA A 583 -17.74 6.74 16.38
CA ALA A 583 -17.49 5.41 15.79
C ALA A 583 -15.99 5.02 15.73
N PRO A 584 -15.04 5.92 15.39
CA PRO A 584 -13.61 5.62 15.50
C PRO A 584 -13.16 5.28 16.93
N GLU A 585 -13.71 5.95 17.94
CA GLU A 585 -13.38 5.67 19.34
C GLU A 585 -13.94 4.33 19.83
N GLN A 586 -15.09 3.91 19.31
CA GLN A 586 -15.64 2.57 19.55
C GLN A 586 -14.70 1.49 18.97
N LEU A 587 -14.09 1.74 17.80
CA LEU A 587 -13.06 0.85 17.23
C LEU A 587 -11.81 0.78 18.09
N VAL A 588 -11.40 1.90 18.70
CA VAL A 588 -10.23 1.96 19.57
C VAL A 588 -10.48 1.32 20.93
N TYR A 589 -11.72 1.38 21.44
CA TYR A 589 -12.15 0.50 22.54
C TYR A 589 -12.06 -0.98 22.15
N ALA A 590 -12.55 -1.36 20.96
CA ALA A 590 -12.47 -2.74 20.49
C ALA A 590 -11.00 -3.21 20.34
N ASP A 591 -10.10 -2.35 19.84
CA ASP A 591 -8.66 -2.65 19.80
C ASP A 591 -8.06 -2.79 21.21
N ALA A 592 -8.51 -2.03 22.20
CA ALA A 592 -8.04 -2.20 23.58
C ALA A 592 -8.43 -3.56 24.17
N VAL A 593 -9.67 -4.02 23.94
CA VAL A 593 -10.13 -5.37 24.32
C VAL A 593 -9.31 -6.43 23.58
N SER A 594 -9.22 -6.32 22.26
CA SER A 594 -8.48 -7.24 21.39
C SER A 594 -7.02 -7.34 21.79
N SER A 595 -6.35 -6.21 21.98
CA SER A 595 -4.92 -6.17 22.27
C SER A 595 -4.58 -6.66 23.67
N ALA A 596 -5.44 -6.41 24.67
CA ALA A 596 -5.29 -6.99 26.00
C ALA A 596 -5.51 -8.51 26.00
N PHE A 597 -6.50 -9.01 25.23
CA PHE A 597 -6.68 -10.45 25.00
C PHE A 597 -5.46 -11.08 24.32
N ARG A 598 -4.96 -10.48 23.24
CA ARG A 598 -3.77 -10.95 22.50
C ARG A 598 -2.48 -10.90 23.32
N ARG A 599 -2.46 -10.14 24.42
CA ARG A 599 -1.40 -10.10 25.43
C ARG A 599 -1.57 -11.09 26.57
N GLY A 600 -2.67 -11.83 26.60
CA GLY A 600 -3.00 -12.71 27.72
C GLY A 600 -3.38 -11.96 29.00
N GLU A 601 -3.67 -10.66 28.92
CA GLU A 601 -4.09 -9.82 30.06
C GLU A 601 -5.60 -9.91 30.31
N LEU A 602 -6.39 -10.26 29.28
CA LEU A 602 -7.82 -10.55 29.40
C LEU A 602 -8.14 -12.00 28.98
N PRO A 603 -9.12 -12.65 29.63
CA PRO A 603 -9.61 -13.96 29.19
C PRO A 603 -10.41 -13.86 27.88
N PRO A 604 -10.59 -14.97 27.14
CA PRO A 604 -11.41 -14.98 25.93
C PRO A 604 -12.86 -14.53 26.18
N THR A 605 -13.41 -14.74 27.37
CA THR A 605 -14.77 -14.30 27.74
C THR A 605 -14.92 -12.78 27.73
N ALA A 606 -13.86 -12.01 28.01
CA ALA A 606 -13.90 -10.56 27.96
C ALA A 606 -14.14 -10.02 26.54
N VAL A 607 -13.68 -10.76 25.51
CA VAL A 607 -13.99 -10.45 24.11
C VAL A 607 -15.48 -10.65 23.87
N LEU A 608 -16.02 -11.80 24.29
CA LEU A 608 -17.45 -12.13 24.14
C LEU A 608 -18.35 -11.13 24.86
N ASP A 609 -17.95 -10.69 26.06
CA ASP A 609 -18.70 -9.72 26.87
C ASP A 609 -18.66 -8.29 26.29
N ALA A 610 -17.68 -7.98 25.44
CA ALA A 610 -17.58 -6.69 24.77
C ALA A 610 -18.39 -6.61 23.47
N MET A 611 -18.60 -7.74 22.77
CA MET A 611 -19.27 -7.79 21.48
C MET A 611 -20.70 -7.20 21.48
N PRO A 612 -21.59 -7.47 22.47
CA PRO A 612 -22.97 -6.95 22.44
C PRO A 612 -23.05 -5.43 22.38
N ALA A 613 -22.12 -4.74 23.02
CA ALA A 613 -22.08 -3.29 23.08
C ALA A 613 -21.71 -2.65 21.72
N LEU A 614 -20.99 -3.40 20.88
CA LEU A 614 -20.52 -2.95 19.56
C LEU A 614 -21.44 -3.42 18.42
N ALA A 615 -21.99 -4.65 18.52
CA ALA A 615 -22.81 -5.29 17.49
C ALA A 615 -24.11 -4.53 17.16
N THR A 616 -24.53 -3.60 18.03
CA THR A 616 -25.73 -2.76 17.82
C THR A 616 -25.45 -1.52 16.96
N SER A 617 -24.20 -1.26 16.60
CA SER A 617 -23.82 -0.10 15.79
C SER A 617 -24.37 -0.20 14.36
N ASP A 618 -24.78 0.93 13.80
CA ASP A 618 -25.12 1.06 12.38
C ASP A 618 -23.87 1.18 11.49
N LYS A 619 -22.66 1.25 12.09
CA LYS A 619 -21.40 1.32 11.36
C LYS A 619 -20.81 -0.08 11.18
N PRO A 620 -20.57 -0.52 9.93
CA PRO A 620 -20.11 -1.89 9.64
C PRO A 620 -18.85 -2.27 10.41
N GLN A 621 -17.84 -1.39 10.39
CA GLN A 621 -16.54 -1.62 11.05
C GLN A 621 -16.70 -1.80 12.56
N VAL A 622 -17.59 -1.04 13.20
CA VAL A 622 -17.82 -1.10 14.64
C VAL A 622 -18.58 -2.36 14.99
N ALA A 623 -19.66 -2.65 14.27
CA ALA A 623 -20.50 -3.82 14.51
C ALA A 623 -19.70 -5.12 14.44
N THR A 624 -18.67 -5.19 13.60
CA THR A 624 -17.85 -6.41 13.42
C THR A 624 -16.45 -6.31 14.03
N ALA A 625 -16.16 -5.31 14.87
CA ALA A 625 -14.79 -4.97 15.27
C ALA A 625 -14.02 -6.07 16.03
N LEU A 626 -14.75 -7.03 16.63
CA LEU A 626 -14.21 -8.16 17.41
C LEU A 626 -14.44 -9.53 16.75
N VAL A 627 -15.01 -9.58 15.53
CA VAL A 627 -15.30 -10.84 14.83
C VAL A 627 -14.02 -11.67 14.62
N SER A 628 -12.88 -11.06 14.28
CA SER A 628 -11.64 -11.83 14.09
C SER A 628 -11.12 -12.49 15.38
N ASP A 629 -11.36 -11.87 16.53
CA ASP A 629 -11.00 -12.46 17.82
C ASP A 629 -11.98 -13.56 18.21
N PHE A 630 -13.27 -13.39 17.92
CA PHE A 630 -14.27 -14.46 18.02
C PHE A 630 -13.88 -15.68 17.18
N ASN A 631 -13.56 -15.49 15.89
CA ASN A 631 -13.17 -16.59 14.99
C ASN A 631 -11.91 -17.31 15.49
N TRP A 632 -10.94 -16.55 16.03
CA TRP A 632 -9.75 -17.14 16.63
C TRP A 632 -10.08 -18.01 17.86
N ILE A 633 -10.99 -17.53 18.72
CA ILE A 633 -11.46 -18.29 19.89
C ILE A 633 -12.19 -19.55 19.45
N ASP A 634 -13.08 -19.45 18.47
CA ASP A 634 -13.84 -20.58 17.93
C ASP A 634 -12.92 -21.64 17.31
N GLU A 635 -11.96 -21.23 16.47
CA GLU A 635 -11.08 -22.15 15.77
C GLU A 635 -10.08 -22.83 16.72
N HIS A 636 -9.49 -22.10 17.68
CA HIS A 636 -8.33 -22.59 18.42
C HIS A 636 -8.61 -23.01 19.87
N LEU A 637 -9.71 -22.53 20.48
CA LEU A 637 -10.05 -22.84 21.88
C LEU A 637 -11.30 -23.70 22.02
N ALA A 638 -12.24 -23.63 21.08
CA ALA A 638 -13.51 -24.35 21.20
C ALA A 638 -13.39 -25.82 20.78
N ASP A 639 -13.84 -26.72 21.66
CA ASP A 639 -14.20 -28.09 21.26
C ASP A 639 -15.57 -28.10 20.55
N THR A 640 -16.03 -29.27 20.10
CA THR A 640 -17.29 -29.39 19.36
C THR A 640 -18.49 -28.81 20.12
N GLN A 641 -18.60 -29.07 21.44
CA GLN A 641 -19.73 -28.59 22.24
C GLN A 641 -19.67 -27.08 22.47
N THR A 642 -18.48 -26.58 22.79
CA THR A 642 -18.23 -25.15 23.01
C THR A 642 -18.45 -24.36 21.74
N ARG A 643 -18.00 -24.88 20.58
CA ARG A 643 -18.21 -24.27 19.26
C ARG A 643 -19.69 -24.13 18.95
N SER A 644 -20.48 -25.20 19.14
CA SER A 644 -21.93 -25.13 18.94
C SER A 644 -22.60 -24.08 19.83
N ALA A 645 -22.16 -23.92 21.09
CA ALA A 645 -22.68 -22.90 21.99
C ALA A 645 -22.28 -21.47 21.57
N LEU A 646 -21.02 -21.26 21.16
CA LEU A 646 -20.51 -19.99 20.67
C LEU A 646 -21.25 -19.54 19.41
N GLN A 647 -21.39 -20.45 18.43
CA GLN A 647 -22.09 -20.19 17.18
C GLN A 647 -23.57 -19.87 17.43
N ALA A 648 -24.25 -20.62 18.31
CA ALA A 648 -25.64 -20.33 18.68
C ALA A 648 -25.79 -18.94 19.34
N TRP A 649 -24.86 -18.58 20.23
CA TRP A 649 -24.84 -17.26 20.86
C TRP A 649 -24.57 -16.14 19.84
N ALA A 650 -23.60 -16.31 18.94
CA ALA A 650 -23.30 -15.34 17.90
C ALA A 650 -24.47 -15.16 16.92
N SER A 651 -25.15 -16.25 16.54
CA SER A 651 -26.38 -16.20 15.75
C SER A 651 -27.46 -15.36 16.45
N ARG A 652 -27.73 -15.58 17.76
CA ARG A 652 -28.69 -14.75 18.50
C ARG A 652 -28.32 -13.27 18.56
N LEU A 653 -27.02 -12.96 18.57
CA LEU A 653 -26.54 -11.59 18.59
C LEU A 653 -26.71 -10.88 17.25
N TYR A 654 -26.39 -11.54 16.12
CA TYR A 654 -26.30 -10.89 14.81
C TYR A 654 -27.47 -11.20 13.85
N ALA A 655 -28.16 -12.32 13.98
CA ALA A 655 -29.30 -12.67 13.12
C ALA A 655 -30.42 -11.60 13.11
N PRO A 656 -30.72 -10.89 14.23
CA PRO A 656 -31.67 -9.77 14.19
C PRO A 656 -31.26 -8.66 13.21
N SER A 657 -29.96 -8.42 13.04
CA SER A 657 -29.45 -7.44 12.06
C SER A 657 -29.75 -7.90 10.62
N VAL A 658 -29.49 -9.17 10.29
CA VAL A 658 -29.84 -9.73 8.97
C VAL A 658 -31.33 -9.68 8.72
N ALA A 659 -32.16 -10.01 9.72
CA ALA A 659 -33.62 -9.92 9.60
C ALA A 659 -34.11 -8.50 9.28
N ALA A 660 -33.45 -7.46 9.82
CA ALA A 660 -33.77 -6.06 9.54
C ALA A 660 -33.25 -5.58 8.17
N LEU A 661 -32.04 -5.99 7.81
CA LEU A 661 -31.35 -5.56 6.58
C LEU A 661 -31.87 -6.26 5.33
N GLY A 662 -32.26 -7.53 5.45
CA GLY A 662 -32.62 -8.42 4.35
C GLY A 662 -31.41 -8.84 3.50
N TYR A 663 -31.67 -9.64 2.46
CA TYR A 663 -30.65 -10.16 1.52
C TYR A 663 -30.62 -9.40 0.18
N GLN A 664 -31.23 -8.23 0.12
CA GLN A 664 -31.32 -7.42 -1.09
C GLN A 664 -31.10 -5.96 -0.77
N ARG A 665 -30.35 -5.29 -1.66
CA ARG A 665 -30.13 -3.85 -1.68
C ARG A 665 -31.45 -3.14 -1.91
N LYS A 666 -31.74 -2.16 -1.05
CA LYS A 666 -32.92 -1.30 -1.20
C LYS A 666 -32.54 -0.06 -2.01
N ALA A 667 -33.46 0.43 -2.83
CA ALA A 667 -33.25 1.64 -3.61
C ALA A 667 -32.95 2.84 -2.69
N GLY A 668 -31.84 3.55 -2.94
CA GLY A 668 -31.41 4.71 -2.16
C GLY A 668 -30.88 4.39 -0.75
N GLU A 669 -30.61 3.12 -0.44
CA GLU A 669 -29.97 2.79 0.84
C GLU A 669 -28.54 3.34 0.94
N ALA A 670 -28.12 3.66 2.15
CA ALA A 670 -26.76 4.13 2.40
C ALA A 670 -25.75 2.99 2.20
N ASP A 671 -24.59 3.30 1.63
CA ASP A 671 -23.54 2.30 1.39
C ASP A 671 -23.07 1.60 2.67
N ALA A 672 -23.04 2.32 3.79
CA ALA A 672 -22.74 1.76 5.10
C ALA A 672 -23.74 0.67 5.52
N THR A 673 -25.01 0.79 5.11
CA THR A 673 -26.04 -0.23 5.33
C THR A 673 -25.79 -1.46 4.45
N THR A 674 -25.37 -1.26 3.20
CA THR A 674 -24.99 -2.35 2.29
C THR A 674 -23.78 -3.12 2.81
N ASP A 675 -22.73 -2.40 3.24
CA ASP A 675 -21.51 -2.97 3.81
C ASP A 675 -21.79 -3.72 5.12
N LEU A 676 -22.62 -3.15 6.02
CA LEU A 676 -23.05 -3.84 7.25
C LEU A 676 -23.81 -5.14 6.93
N ARG A 677 -24.71 -5.12 5.94
CA ARG A 677 -25.41 -6.33 5.48
C ARG A 677 -24.42 -7.40 5.05
N SER A 678 -23.51 -7.06 4.14
CA SER A 678 -22.55 -8.02 3.60
C SER A 678 -21.64 -8.59 4.70
N ARG A 679 -21.07 -7.76 5.59
CA ARG A 679 -20.19 -8.23 6.68
C ARG A 679 -20.90 -9.14 7.68
N VAL A 680 -22.14 -8.81 8.07
CA VAL A 680 -22.89 -9.63 9.04
C VAL A 680 -23.37 -10.93 8.40
N ILE A 681 -23.80 -10.88 7.13
CA ILE A 681 -24.17 -12.09 6.38
C ILE A 681 -22.96 -12.99 6.18
N ASP A 682 -21.79 -12.44 5.83
CA ASP A 682 -20.53 -13.16 5.68
C ASP A 682 -20.16 -13.90 6.98
N PHE A 683 -20.12 -13.17 8.10
CA PHE A 683 -19.84 -13.74 9.43
C PHE A 683 -20.83 -14.87 9.79
N LEU A 684 -22.14 -14.63 9.60
CA LEU A 684 -23.15 -15.64 9.94
C LEU A 684 -23.12 -16.85 9.00
N ALA A 685 -22.83 -16.65 7.71
CA ALA A 685 -22.87 -17.71 6.72
C ALA A 685 -21.60 -18.57 6.76
N LEU A 686 -20.42 -17.94 6.82
CA LEU A 686 -19.13 -18.59 6.59
C LEU A 686 -18.39 -18.95 7.88
N ASP A 687 -18.53 -18.17 8.96
CA ASP A 687 -17.85 -18.44 10.24
C ASP A 687 -18.77 -19.13 11.25
N VAL A 688 -19.98 -18.60 11.45
CA VAL A 688 -20.96 -19.14 12.42
C VAL A 688 -21.74 -20.33 11.86
N GLU A 689 -21.84 -20.42 10.54
CA GLU A 689 -22.64 -21.42 9.81
C GLU A 689 -24.13 -21.43 10.21
N ASP A 690 -24.74 -20.25 10.38
CA ASP A 690 -26.17 -20.12 10.65
C ASP A 690 -27.00 -20.77 9.54
N LYS A 691 -27.81 -21.76 9.92
CA LYS A 691 -28.55 -22.59 8.95
C LYS A 691 -29.52 -21.78 8.10
N ALA A 692 -30.25 -20.83 8.69
CA ALA A 692 -31.25 -20.07 7.96
C ALA A 692 -30.58 -19.11 6.96
N VAL A 693 -29.47 -18.49 7.36
CA VAL A 693 -28.67 -17.62 6.48
C VAL A 693 -28.08 -18.41 5.32
N ARG A 694 -27.48 -19.58 5.60
CA ARG A 694 -26.91 -20.45 4.56
C ARG A 694 -27.96 -21.00 3.60
N GLU A 695 -29.13 -21.41 4.08
CA GLU A 695 -30.23 -21.89 3.23
C GLU A 695 -30.67 -20.83 2.20
N GLU A 696 -30.82 -19.58 2.62
CA GLU A 696 -31.20 -18.49 1.72
C GLU A 696 -30.07 -18.14 0.73
N LEU A 697 -28.82 -18.09 1.18
CA LEU A 697 -27.67 -17.84 0.29
C LEU A 697 -27.43 -18.97 -0.71
N ASN A 698 -27.57 -20.23 -0.30
CA ASN A 698 -27.45 -21.38 -1.20
C ASN A 698 -28.55 -21.32 -2.28
N LYS A 699 -29.79 -21.00 -1.90
CA LYS A 699 -30.88 -20.78 -2.86
C LYS A 699 -30.55 -19.68 -3.87
N GLN A 700 -29.97 -18.56 -3.42
CA GLN A 700 -29.53 -17.48 -4.31
C GLN A 700 -28.38 -17.91 -5.23
N GLY A 701 -27.33 -18.54 -4.69
CA GLY A 701 -26.19 -19.01 -5.47
C GLY A 701 -26.57 -20.09 -6.49
N ARG A 702 -27.46 -21.02 -6.14
CA ARG A 702 -28.01 -22.01 -7.08
C ARG A 702 -28.82 -21.36 -8.20
N ALA A 703 -29.64 -20.36 -7.88
CA ALA A 703 -30.43 -19.62 -8.86
C ALA A 703 -29.55 -18.83 -9.84
N VAL A 704 -28.44 -18.26 -9.36
CA VAL A 704 -27.43 -17.58 -10.16
C VAL A 704 -26.67 -18.55 -11.06
N LEU A 705 -26.30 -19.72 -10.55
CA LEU A 705 -25.59 -20.76 -11.31
C LEU A 705 -26.49 -21.54 -12.28
N GLY A 706 -27.77 -21.18 -12.38
CA GLY A 706 -28.74 -21.83 -13.26
C GLY A 706 -29.10 -23.26 -12.85
N LEU A 707 -28.76 -23.67 -11.62
CA LEU A 707 -29.02 -25.03 -11.10
C LEU A 707 -30.51 -25.29 -10.89
N ASP A 708 -31.30 -24.23 -10.64
CA ASP A 708 -32.73 -24.31 -10.35
C ASP A 708 -33.64 -23.80 -11.50
N GLY A 709 -33.08 -23.40 -12.66
CA GLY A 709 -33.80 -22.59 -13.65
C GLY A 709 -33.44 -22.79 -15.13
N GLY A 710 -33.05 -24.00 -15.56
CA GLY A 710 -32.85 -24.31 -16.98
C GLY A 710 -31.40 -24.25 -17.48
N GLY A 711 -30.41 -24.13 -16.59
CA GLY A 711 -28.98 -24.32 -16.90
C GLY A 711 -28.22 -23.10 -17.43
N LYS A 712 -28.82 -21.90 -17.41
CA LYS A 712 -28.14 -20.65 -17.78
C LYS A 712 -27.69 -19.90 -16.52
N VAL A 713 -26.40 -19.55 -16.48
CA VAL A 713 -25.82 -18.70 -15.44
C VAL A 713 -26.27 -17.25 -15.66
N ASP A 714 -26.65 -16.57 -14.57
CA ASP A 714 -27.01 -15.16 -14.56
C ASP A 714 -26.58 -14.52 -13.24
N LEU A 715 -25.38 -13.94 -13.25
CA LEU A 715 -24.73 -13.31 -12.09
C LEU A 715 -25.42 -12.02 -11.64
N SER A 716 -26.36 -11.47 -12.44
CA SER A 716 -27.11 -10.26 -12.10
C SER A 716 -28.30 -10.52 -11.18
N ARG A 717 -28.66 -11.79 -10.93
CA ARG A 717 -29.81 -12.17 -10.08
C ARG A 717 -29.57 -12.01 -8.59
N VAL A 718 -28.33 -11.72 -8.19
CA VAL A 718 -27.91 -11.44 -6.81
C VAL A 718 -27.14 -10.14 -6.83
N ASP A 719 -27.32 -9.33 -5.79
CA ASP A 719 -26.59 -8.08 -5.65
C ASP A 719 -25.09 -8.34 -5.61
N ALA A 720 -24.34 -7.45 -6.25
CA ALA A 720 -22.89 -7.62 -6.38
C ALA A 720 -22.19 -7.73 -5.01
N ASP A 721 -22.70 -7.04 -3.97
CA ASP A 721 -22.16 -7.07 -2.61
C ASP A 721 -22.37 -8.41 -1.87
N LEU A 722 -23.26 -9.29 -2.35
CA LEU A 722 -23.55 -10.62 -1.77
C LEU A 722 -23.20 -11.78 -2.70
N ARG A 723 -22.90 -11.50 -3.98
CA ARG A 723 -22.67 -12.52 -5.00
C ARG A 723 -21.55 -13.49 -4.63
N GLY A 724 -20.40 -12.98 -4.18
CA GLY A 724 -19.29 -13.82 -3.74
C GLY A 724 -19.69 -14.78 -2.62
N ILE A 725 -20.39 -14.28 -1.58
CA ILE A 725 -20.85 -15.08 -0.44
C ILE A 725 -21.87 -16.14 -0.89
N ALA A 726 -22.84 -15.77 -1.73
CA ALA A 726 -23.85 -16.69 -2.25
C ALA A 726 -23.24 -17.81 -3.11
N LEU A 727 -22.26 -17.48 -3.95
CA LEU A 727 -21.52 -18.46 -4.76
C LEU A 727 -20.67 -19.39 -3.88
N THR A 728 -19.97 -18.85 -2.88
CA THR A 728 -19.22 -19.62 -1.88
C THR A 728 -20.12 -20.64 -1.17
N VAL A 729 -21.25 -20.19 -0.62
CA VAL A 729 -22.21 -21.08 0.06
C VAL A 729 -22.77 -22.11 -0.92
N ALA A 730 -23.07 -21.75 -2.16
CA ALA A 730 -23.54 -22.72 -3.16
C ALA A 730 -22.48 -23.78 -3.51
N VAL A 731 -21.20 -23.43 -3.61
CA VAL A 731 -20.13 -24.40 -3.83
C VAL A 731 -19.95 -25.32 -2.62
N GLN A 732 -20.03 -24.78 -1.40
CA GLN A 732 -19.95 -25.58 -0.17
C GLN A 732 -21.15 -26.53 -0.01
N ASP A 733 -22.38 -26.05 -0.22
CA ASP A 733 -23.61 -26.79 0.12
C ASP A 733 -24.22 -27.58 -1.05
N SER A 734 -24.04 -27.12 -2.29
CA SER A 734 -24.50 -27.82 -3.50
C SER A 734 -23.38 -28.61 -4.22
N GLY A 735 -22.15 -28.53 -3.71
CA GLY A 735 -21.04 -29.43 -4.06
C GLY A 735 -20.67 -29.43 -5.55
N ALA A 736 -20.46 -30.64 -6.10
CA ALA A 736 -19.91 -30.82 -7.44
C ALA A 736 -20.70 -30.15 -8.58
N ALA A 737 -22.03 -30.00 -8.42
CA ALA A 737 -22.88 -29.35 -9.42
C ALA A 737 -22.60 -27.84 -9.51
N ALA A 738 -22.53 -27.17 -8.36
CA ALA A 738 -22.19 -25.75 -8.29
C ALA A 738 -20.74 -25.51 -8.74
N PHE A 739 -19.80 -26.33 -8.28
CA PHE A 739 -18.39 -26.26 -8.69
C PHE A 739 -18.24 -26.33 -10.23
N ALA A 740 -18.93 -27.28 -10.88
CA ALA A 740 -18.88 -27.42 -12.33
C ALA A 740 -19.50 -26.22 -13.07
N ALA A 741 -20.56 -25.62 -12.53
CA ALA A 741 -21.18 -24.42 -13.09
C ALA A 741 -20.25 -23.20 -13.01
N VAL A 742 -19.62 -22.98 -11.85
CA VAL A 742 -18.61 -21.91 -11.65
C VAL A 742 -17.44 -22.06 -12.62
N LEU A 743 -16.87 -23.26 -12.71
CA LEU A 743 -15.74 -23.53 -13.62
C LEU A 743 -16.09 -23.30 -15.08
N LYS A 744 -17.32 -23.61 -15.48
CA LYS A 744 -17.82 -23.37 -16.85
C LYS A 744 -17.97 -21.87 -17.13
N GLU A 745 -18.50 -21.10 -16.19
CA GLU A 745 -18.68 -19.66 -16.33
C GLU A 745 -17.33 -18.93 -16.46
N LEU A 746 -16.33 -19.32 -15.67
CA LEU A 746 -14.97 -18.75 -15.71
C LEU A 746 -14.29 -18.82 -17.08
N ALA A 747 -14.68 -19.77 -17.95
CA ALA A 747 -14.10 -19.91 -19.29
C ALA A 747 -14.55 -18.80 -20.27
N GLY A 748 -15.70 -18.16 -20.02
CA GLY A 748 -16.26 -17.10 -20.87
C GLY A 748 -16.42 -15.74 -20.18
N ASN A 749 -16.22 -15.68 -18.87
CA ASN A 749 -16.34 -14.46 -18.10
C ASN A 749 -15.04 -13.65 -18.13
N HIS A 750 -15.15 -12.36 -18.47
CA HIS A 750 -14.05 -11.40 -18.58
C HIS A 750 -14.23 -10.18 -17.68
N ASP A 751 -15.27 -10.15 -16.86
CA ASP A 751 -15.50 -9.09 -15.89
C ASP A 751 -14.62 -9.36 -14.65
N PRO A 752 -13.67 -8.46 -14.30
CA PRO A 752 -12.71 -8.72 -13.23
C PRO A 752 -13.36 -9.06 -11.88
N GLN A 753 -14.46 -8.37 -11.53
CA GLN A 753 -15.11 -8.57 -10.24
C GLN A 753 -15.89 -9.88 -10.19
N GLN A 754 -16.65 -10.20 -11.25
CA GLN A 754 -17.34 -11.49 -11.34
C GLN A 754 -16.36 -12.65 -11.33
N ARG A 755 -15.22 -12.51 -12.02
CA ARG A 755 -14.15 -13.51 -12.00
C ARG A 755 -13.56 -13.69 -10.61
N ALA A 756 -13.30 -12.61 -9.87
CA ALA A 756 -12.81 -12.69 -8.49
C ALA A 756 -13.77 -13.48 -7.60
N ASP A 757 -15.08 -13.19 -7.67
CA ASP A 757 -16.12 -13.91 -6.92
C ASP A 757 -16.18 -15.40 -7.30
N LEU A 758 -16.17 -15.71 -8.60
CA LEU A 758 -16.21 -17.08 -9.10
C LEU A 758 -14.96 -17.87 -8.70
N LEU A 759 -13.77 -17.28 -8.80
CA LEU A 759 -12.50 -17.91 -8.42
C LEU A 759 -12.43 -18.15 -6.91
N HIS A 760 -12.88 -17.20 -6.11
CA HIS A 760 -12.98 -17.36 -4.66
C HIS A 760 -13.93 -18.51 -4.33
N ALA A 761 -15.16 -18.49 -4.86
CA ALA A 761 -16.14 -19.55 -4.64
C ALA A 761 -15.64 -20.94 -5.08
N LEU A 762 -14.93 -21.03 -6.22
CA LEU A 762 -14.29 -22.26 -6.68
C LEU A 762 -13.28 -22.79 -5.64
N GLY A 763 -12.51 -21.88 -5.04
CA GLY A 763 -11.54 -22.16 -3.98
C GLY A 763 -12.16 -22.44 -2.61
N SER A 764 -13.42 -22.12 -2.36
CA SER A 764 -14.06 -22.37 -1.06
C SER A 764 -14.65 -23.78 -0.91
N THR A 765 -14.38 -24.68 -1.85
CA THR A 765 -14.87 -26.06 -1.75
C THR A 765 -14.21 -26.83 -0.60
N ARG A 766 -15.04 -27.53 0.18
CA ARG A 766 -14.65 -28.41 1.30
C ARG A 766 -14.44 -29.88 0.88
N ASP A 767 -14.59 -30.19 -0.40
CA ASP A 767 -14.25 -31.50 -0.96
C ASP A 767 -12.78 -31.51 -1.41
N ALA A 768 -11.99 -32.46 -0.88
CA ALA A 768 -10.56 -32.51 -1.16
C ALA A 768 -10.21 -32.72 -2.65
N ALA A 769 -11.02 -33.47 -3.40
CA ALA A 769 -10.80 -33.74 -4.82
C ALA A 769 -11.21 -32.55 -5.69
N LEU A 770 -12.28 -31.86 -5.35
CA LEU A 770 -12.64 -30.58 -5.99
C LEU A 770 -11.62 -29.49 -5.67
N GLY A 771 -11.13 -29.43 -4.43
CA GLY A 771 -10.07 -28.52 -4.02
C GLY A 771 -8.79 -28.71 -4.84
N GLU A 772 -8.40 -29.95 -5.13
CA GLU A 772 -7.27 -30.23 -6.02
C GLU A 772 -7.51 -29.70 -7.45
N LYS A 773 -8.72 -29.87 -7.98
CA LYS A 773 -9.09 -29.31 -9.30
C LYS A 773 -9.01 -27.78 -9.29
N ALA A 774 -9.48 -27.12 -8.24
CA ALA A 774 -9.40 -25.67 -8.10
C ALA A 774 -7.94 -25.19 -8.07
N ARG A 775 -7.09 -25.82 -7.25
CA ARG A 775 -5.65 -25.50 -7.14
C ARG A 775 -4.91 -25.71 -8.46
N ASN A 776 -5.23 -26.76 -9.21
CA ASN A 776 -4.66 -27.01 -10.53
C ASN A 776 -5.14 -25.99 -11.58
N TYR A 777 -6.42 -25.60 -11.52
CA TYR A 777 -6.96 -24.56 -12.40
C TYR A 777 -6.26 -23.21 -12.20
N GLY A 778 -5.98 -22.83 -10.94
CA GLY A 778 -5.20 -21.62 -10.61
C GLY A 778 -3.80 -21.58 -11.22
N LEU A 779 -3.16 -22.72 -11.48
CA LEU A 779 -1.85 -22.78 -12.14
C LEU A 779 -1.92 -22.64 -13.66
N THR A 780 -3.10 -22.67 -14.26
CA THR A 780 -3.25 -22.55 -15.72
C THR A 780 -3.09 -21.10 -16.19
N PRO A 781 -2.79 -20.86 -17.49
CA PRO A 781 -2.77 -19.52 -18.05
C PRO A 781 -4.14 -18.81 -18.10
N ALA A 782 -5.24 -19.50 -17.74
CA ALA A 782 -6.58 -18.91 -17.71
C ALA A 782 -6.85 -18.05 -16.46
N VAL A 783 -5.97 -18.15 -15.47
CA VAL A 783 -5.98 -17.37 -14.23
C VAL A 783 -4.69 -16.56 -14.23
N SER A 784 -4.77 -15.24 -14.08
CA SER A 784 -3.59 -14.38 -13.92
C SER A 784 -2.88 -14.63 -12.59
N ASP A 785 -1.62 -14.19 -12.47
CA ASP A 785 -0.86 -14.23 -11.22
C ASP A 785 -1.55 -13.46 -10.08
N ILE A 786 -2.22 -12.35 -10.39
CA ILE A 786 -3.03 -11.58 -9.43
C ILE A 786 -4.25 -12.39 -8.97
N GLU A 787 -4.98 -12.99 -9.90
CA GLU A 787 -6.21 -13.77 -9.63
C GLU A 787 -5.96 -15.08 -8.86
N MET A 788 -4.74 -15.63 -8.91
CA MET A 788 -4.38 -16.84 -8.17
C MET A 788 -4.71 -16.72 -6.69
N GLY A 789 -4.53 -15.52 -6.10
CA GLY A 789 -4.80 -15.26 -4.70
C GLY A 789 -6.20 -15.67 -4.24
N SER A 790 -7.23 -15.46 -5.07
CA SER A 790 -8.63 -15.75 -4.73
C SER A 790 -8.86 -17.23 -4.43
N ILE A 791 -8.27 -18.14 -5.23
CA ILE A 791 -8.42 -19.60 -5.03
C ILE A 791 -7.66 -20.05 -3.78
N TYR A 792 -6.39 -19.69 -3.67
CA TYR A 792 -5.54 -20.25 -2.62
C TYR A 792 -5.82 -19.63 -1.25
N SER A 793 -6.24 -18.37 -1.19
CA SER A 793 -6.71 -17.76 0.05
C SER A 793 -8.01 -18.41 0.52
N ALA A 794 -8.97 -18.67 -0.37
CA ALA A 794 -10.21 -19.37 -0.02
C ALA A 794 -9.94 -20.78 0.53
N GLN A 795 -9.07 -21.56 -0.12
CA GLN A 795 -8.66 -22.88 0.37
C GLN A 795 -7.95 -22.84 1.73
N ASN A 796 -7.23 -21.75 2.02
CA ASN A 796 -6.59 -21.53 3.31
C ASN A 796 -7.59 -21.16 4.41
N SER A 797 -8.70 -20.53 4.07
CA SER A 797 -9.73 -20.19 5.07
C SER A 797 -10.39 -21.44 5.64
N GLU A 798 -10.53 -22.52 4.87
CA GLU A 798 -11.17 -23.78 5.27
C GLU A 798 -10.22 -24.70 6.09
N PRO A 799 -10.37 -24.84 7.43
CA PRO A 799 -9.44 -25.59 8.26
C PRO A 799 -9.23 -27.06 7.84
N GLU A 800 -10.30 -27.72 7.39
CA GLU A 800 -10.29 -29.11 6.91
C GLU A 800 -9.52 -29.30 5.59
N ILE A 801 -9.32 -28.22 4.81
CA ILE A 801 -8.63 -28.25 3.52
C ILE A 801 -7.15 -27.91 3.65
N ARG A 802 -6.75 -27.12 4.65
CA ARG A 802 -5.35 -26.69 4.84
C ARG A 802 -4.33 -27.83 4.74
N PRO A 803 -4.54 -29.04 5.32
CA PRO A 803 -3.61 -30.15 5.15
C PRO A 803 -3.44 -30.61 3.70
N ALA A 804 -4.55 -30.70 2.95
CA ALA A 804 -4.54 -31.10 1.53
C ALA A 804 -3.92 -30.02 0.64
N LEU A 805 -4.21 -28.74 0.91
CA LEU A 805 -3.57 -27.60 0.25
C LEU A 805 -2.06 -27.62 0.50
N TRP A 806 -1.61 -27.86 1.73
CA TRP A 806 -0.19 -27.89 2.05
C TRP A 806 0.54 -29.06 1.36
N ALA A 807 -0.06 -30.25 1.33
CA ALA A 807 0.49 -31.39 0.58
C ALA A 807 0.61 -31.07 -0.92
N TRP A 808 -0.44 -30.48 -1.50
CA TRP A 808 -0.43 -30.04 -2.90
C TRP A 808 0.63 -28.95 -3.16
N TYR A 809 0.73 -27.96 -2.27
CA TYR A 809 1.66 -26.85 -2.38
C TYR A 809 3.11 -27.33 -2.40
N LYS A 810 3.48 -28.26 -1.50
CA LYS A 810 4.82 -28.87 -1.50
C LYS A 810 5.13 -29.59 -2.82
N ALA A 811 4.16 -30.27 -3.40
CA ALA A 811 4.32 -31.00 -4.67
C ALA A 811 4.40 -30.08 -5.90
N HIS A 812 3.81 -28.88 -5.83
CA HIS A 812 3.71 -27.94 -6.96
C HIS A 812 4.47 -26.63 -6.73
N TYR A 813 5.35 -26.57 -5.73
CA TYR A 813 6.03 -25.34 -5.32
C TYR A 813 6.73 -24.63 -6.47
N ASP A 814 7.49 -25.34 -7.30
CA ASP A 814 8.24 -24.71 -8.38
C ASP A 814 7.31 -24.12 -9.46
N ALA A 815 6.21 -24.80 -9.77
CA ALA A 815 5.20 -24.30 -10.69
C ALA A 815 4.47 -23.08 -10.11
N PHE A 816 4.12 -23.11 -8.83
CA PHE A 816 3.47 -22.01 -8.13
C PHE A 816 4.39 -20.79 -8.03
N ASN A 817 5.61 -20.97 -7.53
CA ASN A 817 6.63 -19.92 -7.40
C ASN A 817 7.03 -19.32 -8.76
N GLY A 818 7.06 -20.15 -9.82
CA GLY A 818 7.37 -19.70 -11.19
C GLY A 818 6.33 -18.77 -11.81
N ARG A 819 5.15 -18.58 -11.19
CA ARG A 819 4.12 -17.63 -11.62
C ARG A 819 4.38 -16.20 -11.16
N PHE A 820 5.17 -16.00 -10.10
CA PHE A 820 5.43 -14.69 -9.51
C PHE A 820 6.71 -14.06 -10.06
N TYR A 821 6.69 -12.75 -10.24
CA TYR A 821 7.88 -11.93 -10.48
C TYR A 821 8.74 -11.82 -9.21
N ASP A 822 10.02 -11.49 -9.35
CA ASP A 822 11.03 -11.64 -8.29
C ASP A 822 10.68 -10.91 -6.99
N GLU A 823 10.14 -9.70 -7.09
CA GLU A 823 9.76 -8.86 -5.97
C GLU A 823 8.50 -9.38 -5.23
N ALA A 824 7.60 -10.11 -5.91
CA ALA A 824 6.43 -10.72 -5.29
C ALA A 824 6.69 -12.11 -4.68
N LYS A 825 7.88 -12.70 -4.91
CA LYS A 825 8.17 -14.09 -4.50
C LYS A 825 8.16 -14.33 -3.00
N SER A 826 8.32 -13.31 -2.13
CA SER A 826 8.14 -13.53 -0.69
C SER A 826 6.72 -13.92 -0.29
N ALA A 827 5.71 -13.58 -1.10
CA ALA A 827 4.31 -13.92 -0.83
C ALA A 827 4.09 -15.45 -0.75
N VAL A 828 4.94 -16.24 -1.42
CA VAL A 828 4.84 -17.71 -1.41
C VAL A 828 5.00 -18.31 -0.01
N ILE A 829 5.67 -17.60 0.91
CA ILE A 829 5.85 -18.04 2.31
C ILE A 829 4.60 -17.75 3.15
N SER A 830 3.94 -16.61 2.87
CA SER A 830 2.80 -16.15 3.67
C SER A 830 1.59 -17.04 3.51
N LEU A 831 1.36 -17.55 2.29
CA LEU A 831 0.23 -18.42 1.99
C LEU A 831 0.18 -19.67 2.90
N PRO A 832 1.17 -20.58 2.92
CA PRO A 832 1.11 -21.78 3.77
C PRO A 832 1.23 -21.51 5.28
N ALA A 833 1.50 -20.27 5.71
CA ALA A 833 1.60 -19.89 7.11
C ALA A 833 0.24 -19.62 7.77
N VAL A 834 -0.79 -19.29 6.97
CA VAL A 834 -2.13 -18.93 7.48
C VAL A 834 -2.74 -20.10 8.27
N GLY A 835 -3.37 -19.77 9.41
CA GLY A 835 -4.10 -20.74 10.24
C GLY A 835 -3.24 -21.69 11.08
N ARG A 836 -1.90 -21.68 10.91
CA ARG A 836 -0.98 -22.49 11.73
C ARG A 836 -0.84 -21.88 13.12
N CYS A 837 -0.93 -22.72 14.15
CA CYS A 837 -0.97 -22.29 15.55
C CYS A 837 -0.31 -23.31 16.50
N SER A 838 0.74 -24.00 16.03
CA SER A 838 1.50 -24.97 16.82
C SER A 838 2.98 -24.98 16.49
N LYS A 839 3.80 -25.43 17.45
CA LYS A 839 5.25 -25.57 17.26
C LYS A 839 5.61 -26.51 16.12
N SER A 840 4.91 -27.64 16.00
CA SER A 840 5.15 -28.61 14.93
C SER A 840 4.88 -28.03 13.53
N GLU A 841 3.86 -27.19 13.40
CA GLU A 841 3.55 -26.53 12.14
C GLU A 841 4.59 -25.47 11.76
N ALA A 842 5.13 -24.75 12.75
CA ALA A 842 6.25 -23.82 12.55
C ALA A 842 7.52 -24.55 12.11
N ASP A 843 7.85 -25.67 12.78
CA ASP A 843 9.02 -26.49 12.43
C ASP A 843 8.92 -27.04 11.00
N GLU A 844 7.72 -27.49 10.59
CA GLU A 844 7.47 -27.96 9.23
C GLU A 844 7.67 -26.85 8.17
N LEU A 845 7.10 -25.67 8.42
CA LEU A 845 7.24 -24.51 7.54
C LEU A 845 8.70 -24.06 7.41
N SER A 846 9.40 -23.96 8.55
CA SER A 846 10.82 -23.61 8.62
C SER A 846 11.66 -24.60 7.82
N HIS A 847 11.45 -25.90 8.02
CA HIS A 847 12.17 -26.95 7.31
C HIS A 847 11.97 -26.87 5.79
N PHE A 848 10.73 -26.61 5.35
CA PHE A 848 10.43 -26.51 3.92
C PHE A 848 11.14 -25.31 3.27
N PHE A 849 11.22 -24.16 3.95
CA PHE A 849 11.82 -22.94 3.40
C PHE A 849 13.31 -22.74 3.69
N ALA A 850 13.91 -23.53 4.59
CA ALA A 850 15.30 -23.36 5.05
C ALA A 850 16.34 -23.10 3.94
N THR A 851 16.24 -23.80 2.81
CA THR A 851 17.16 -23.60 1.67
C THR A 851 16.60 -22.73 0.55
N ARG A 852 15.26 -22.58 0.50
CA ARG A 852 14.55 -21.86 -0.56
C ARG A 852 14.57 -20.35 -0.35
N VAL A 853 14.59 -19.92 0.92
CA VAL A 853 14.46 -18.53 1.32
C VAL A 853 15.52 -17.61 0.72
N LYS A 854 16.73 -18.14 0.45
CA LYS A 854 17.84 -17.40 -0.16
C LYS A 854 17.59 -16.95 -1.59
N ASN A 855 16.64 -17.59 -2.27
CA ASN A 855 16.27 -17.27 -3.66
C ASN A 855 14.99 -16.41 -3.74
N LEU A 856 14.47 -15.96 -2.60
CA LEU A 856 13.25 -15.17 -2.52
C LEU A 856 13.64 -13.78 -1.99
N MET A 857 13.45 -12.73 -2.79
CA MET A 857 13.66 -11.37 -2.33
C MET A 857 12.76 -11.11 -1.11
N GLY A 858 13.33 -10.62 0.00
CA GLY A 858 12.61 -10.44 1.26
C GLY A 858 12.18 -11.73 1.97
N GLY A 859 12.59 -12.90 1.48
CA GLY A 859 12.17 -14.21 1.99
C GLY A 859 12.52 -14.45 3.46
N GLU A 860 13.73 -14.07 3.89
CA GLU A 860 14.20 -14.33 5.27
C GLU A 860 13.34 -13.59 6.30
N ARG A 861 12.98 -12.34 5.98
CA ARG A 861 12.04 -11.53 6.75
C ARG A 861 10.66 -12.17 6.77
N ALA A 862 10.12 -12.54 5.61
CA ALA A 862 8.79 -13.16 5.52
C ALA A 862 8.70 -14.49 6.28
N LEU A 863 9.73 -15.33 6.22
CA LEU A 863 9.80 -16.58 6.99
C LEU A 863 9.88 -16.30 8.49
N THR A 864 10.71 -15.34 8.90
CA THR A 864 10.83 -14.96 10.31
C THR A 864 9.50 -14.47 10.87
N GLN A 865 8.80 -13.59 10.14
CA GLN A 865 7.48 -13.07 10.51
C GLN A 865 6.43 -14.19 10.60
N ALA A 866 6.42 -15.11 9.62
CA ALA A 866 5.50 -16.25 9.62
C ALA A 866 5.72 -17.15 10.84
N LEU A 867 6.97 -17.53 11.13
CA LEU A 867 7.31 -18.38 12.27
C LEU A 867 7.03 -17.69 13.61
N GLU A 868 7.31 -16.39 13.70
CA GLU A 868 6.98 -15.56 14.86
C GLU A 868 5.47 -15.56 15.13
N GLY A 869 4.65 -15.32 14.10
CA GLY A 869 3.19 -15.32 14.21
C GLY A 869 2.62 -16.67 14.65
N ILE A 870 3.11 -17.79 14.09
CA ILE A 870 2.69 -19.14 14.48
C ILE A 870 3.05 -19.43 15.94
N GLY A 871 4.26 -19.03 16.36
CA GLY A 871 4.73 -19.19 17.73
C GLY A 871 3.90 -18.39 18.74
N GLN A 872 3.58 -17.13 18.42
CA GLN A 872 2.71 -16.28 19.24
C GLN A 872 1.29 -16.86 19.35
N CYS A 873 0.73 -17.37 18.25
CA CYS A 873 -0.56 -18.04 18.27
C CYS A 873 -0.56 -19.25 19.22
N ALA A 874 0.44 -20.13 19.08
CA ALA A 874 0.57 -21.31 19.92
C ALA A 874 0.69 -20.96 21.41
N ALA A 875 1.51 -19.95 21.75
CA ALA A 875 1.70 -19.50 23.12
C ALA A 875 0.41 -18.90 23.73
N LEU A 876 -0.31 -18.08 22.96
CA LEU A 876 -1.58 -17.51 23.42
C LEU A 876 -2.64 -18.59 23.62
N ARG A 877 -2.72 -19.57 22.72
CA ARG A 877 -3.64 -20.71 22.83
C ARG A 877 -3.41 -21.51 24.11
N GLU A 878 -2.15 -21.80 24.43
CA GLU A 878 -1.78 -22.50 25.67
C GLU A 878 -2.13 -21.67 26.92
N HIS A 879 -1.84 -20.37 26.90
CA HIS A 879 -2.10 -19.46 28.02
C HIS A 879 -3.58 -19.21 28.30
N ALA A 880 -4.37 -18.95 27.25
CA ALA A 880 -5.80 -18.69 27.39
C ALA A 880 -6.55 -19.90 27.96
N GLY A 881 -6.11 -21.12 27.57
CA GLY A 881 -6.76 -22.37 27.97
C GLY A 881 -8.22 -22.46 27.51
N THR A 882 -8.91 -23.53 27.93
CA THR A 882 -10.30 -23.81 27.49
C THR A 882 -11.32 -23.73 28.63
N ASN A 883 -10.88 -23.76 29.89
CA ASN A 883 -11.77 -23.90 31.04
C ASN A 883 -12.79 -22.76 31.19
N ALA A 884 -12.32 -21.51 31.12
CA ALA A 884 -13.19 -20.33 31.26
C ALA A 884 -14.23 -20.27 30.13
N LEU A 885 -13.81 -20.63 28.91
CA LEU A 885 -14.69 -20.66 27.74
C LEU A 885 -15.74 -21.77 27.85
N ALA A 886 -15.35 -22.96 28.30
CA ALA A 886 -16.27 -24.08 28.52
C ALA A 886 -17.32 -23.77 29.59
N GLU A 887 -16.95 -23.04 30.66
CA GLU A 887 -17.91 -22.62 31.68
C GLU A 887 -18.84 -21.51 31.17
N TRP A 888 -18.31 -20.55 30.41
CA TRP A 888 -19.10 -19.54 29.72
C TRP A 888 -20.14 -20.18 28.77
N ALA A 889 -19.73 -21.21 28.02
CA ALA A 889 -20.60 -21.91 27.08
C ALA A 889 -21.80 -22.60 27.77
N LYS A 890 -21.63 -23.12 28.99
CA LYS A 890 -22.75 -23.72 29.76
C LYS A 890 -23.82 -22.71 30.16
N THR A 891 -23.41 -21.46 30.40
CA THR A 891 -24.31 -20.40 30.90
C THR A 891 -24.94 -19.59 29.77
N HIS A 892 -24.30 -19.55 28.59
CA HIS A 892 -24.72 -18.73 27.45
C HIS A 892 -25.12 -19.54 26.22
N GLY A 893 -24.97 -20.87 26.22
CA GLY A 893 -25.26 -21.74 25.08
C GLY A 893 -26.74 -22.09 24.88
N HIS A 894 -27.63 -21.68 25.78
CA HIS A 894 -29.07 -21.97 25.75
C HIS A 894 -29.89 -20.88 25.05
#